data_AF-C1F9R8-F1
#
_entry.id   AF-C1F9R8-F1
#
_cell.length_a   1.000
_cell.length_b   1.000
_cell.length_c   1.000
_cell.angle_alpha   90.00
_cell.angle_beta   90.00
_cell.angle_gamma   90.00
#
_symmetry.space_group_name_H-M   'P 1'
#
loop_
_entity.id
_entity.type
_entity.pdbx_description
1 polymer ?
#
loop_
_entity_poly.entity_id
_entity_poly.type
_entity_poly.pdbx_seq_one_letter_code
_entity_poly.pdbx_strand_id
1 'polypeptide(L)'
;MEDSGGHRRAGYSSGYSLKSGERDYIEKQKVACGEYRLYHAAIVLMTDRIAVSSLDPGTGASPAAAVQLLRSRISRVCVAIAASSPDELIEKAREAARENPFLEFRLDYLPNPAAAISRIQQFLYELGEVTAIATCRREPNGGKFKGSIEAEIQILEKAIAAGCDLIDIEIETAEKLKAAELARIRSLGAALIISYHDFKATRDLDRMFEKIQRYSPDFVKMVSTATCLADNLAMMHFLERSSDAANVVGICMGEQGLISRVLGVRAGSVFTFASAQAGEETGPGQIAARTLHEIFRIDQVSPATRVYGVVGNPVMHSLSPLIHNLAFRRETVNAVFLPLQANTLSDVLRLVKEVPLHGLAVTMPFKGEILKHLTNTDALSEKIGACNTVVRALDGNLYGFNTDVAAVVRPLERRLPLRDARVLVIGAGGAARAAVFGLKDKGADVTIVNRTPETAQKLARQAKARTIRYEQLAKASFDVILNATPIGMHGHKQQSWLKPDQLNARLVFDMVYNPIETPLLRMAREKGLPVITGVEMFVQQGARQFEIWTGKPAPEDEMLRAVVHALRRRSGEQENHSLADSIAPARRLTIPAAKPEAAAETTAEAKTEAAGTSAKAAPKPVQKKTAAAPVAAKAAKTPAAVVKPAAKAVKSSKPEKQAVPVKQAVPAKQAAPAKQPTSSAGESGHGTAKPAAKTVAVAGKKTPPKGAPAKSPAKSAAKAVAKAAPKKAAAKPTAKAAKKAAKPQTSKPKAGTAGKAAPKPVHKKAAKPAAKPTAAGKKPAPAKPTAAGKKTAKAAGKRR
;
A
#
# COMPACT_ATOMS: atom_id res chain seq x y z
N MET A 1 39.31 17.58 10.62
CA MET A 1 40.06 17.40 11.88
C MET A 1 39.81 15.97 12.33
N GLU A 2 40.89 15.25 12.64
CA GLU A 2 40.85 13.84 13.01
C GLU A 2 41.14 13.64 14.50
N ASP A 3 40.85 12.42 14.95
CA ASP A 3 41.40 11.72 16.13
C ASP A 3 41.26 12.33 17.54
N SER A 4 40.58 11.58 18.43
CA SER A 4 41.14 11.15 19.72
C SER A 4 40.11 10.38 20.57
N GLY A 5 40.60 9.50 21.46
CA GLY A 5 39.88 9.18 22.71
C GLY A 5 38.92 7.97 22.73
N GLY A 6 39.42 6.76 22.48
CA GLY A 6 38.66 5.53 22.80
C GLY A 6 38.66 5.18 24.29
N HIS A 7 37.51 4.80 24.86
CA HIS A 7 37.39 4.20 26.20
C HIS A 7 36.28 3.13 26.27
N ARG A 8 36.50 2.07 27.08
CA ARG A 8 35.52 0.98 27.30
C ARG A 8 34.97 1.00 28.73
N ARG A 9 33.67 0.83 28.89
CA ARG A 9 32.95 0.10 29.97
C ARG A 9 31.50 -0.07 29.49
N ALA A 10 30.93 -1.28 29.44
CA ALA A 10 30.47 -2.08 30.58
C ALA A 10 29.46 -1.28 31.43
N GLY A 11 28.17 -1.58 31.25
CA GLY A 11 27.08 -0.78 31.82
C GLY A 11 26.61 -1.26 33.19
N TYR A 12 25.90 -0.36 33.90
CA TYR A 12 24.97 -0.69 34.97
C TYR A 12 23.86 0.38 35.01
N SER A 13 22.67 0.01 35.45
CA SER A 13 21.54 0.95 35.61
C SER A 13 21.65 1.74 36.91
N SER A 14 21.69 3.07 36.83
CA SER A 14 21.33 3.94 37.96
C SER A 14 20.64 5.20 37.43
N GLY A 15 19.57 5.62 38.10
CA GLY A 15 18.81 6.81 37.70
C GLY A 15 19.39 8.07 38.32
N TYR A 16 19.90 8.98 37.49
CA TYR A 16 20.27 10.33 37.92
C TYR A 16 19.32 11.37 37.30
N SER A 17 18.61 12.10 38.16
CA SER A 17 17.88 13.29 37.73
C SER A 17 18.86 14.45 37.59
N LEU A 18 19.20 14.82 36.35
CA LEU A 18 19.98 16.02 36.05
C LEU A 18 19.33 17.24 36.70
N LYS A 19 20.12 18.02 37.46
CA LYS A 19 19.66 19.25 38.10
C LYS A 19 19.29 20.29 37.03
N SER A 20 18.34 21.17 37.33
CA SER A 20 17.75 22.10 36.36
C SER A 20 18.78 22.90 35.54
N GLY A 21 19.79 23.48 36.22
CA GLY A 21 20.83 24.29 35.57
C GLY A 21 21.70 23.56 34.53
N GLU A 22 21.90 22.24 34.67
CA GLU A 22 22.71 21.47 33.72
C GLU A 22 21.97 21.23 32.40
N ARG A 23 20.64 21.09 32.45
CA ARG A 23 19.81 21.01 31.24
C ARG A 23 19.83 22.34 30.51
N ASP A 24 19.62 23.43 31.25
CA ASP A 24 19.63 24.81 30.76
C ASP A 24 20.91 25.15 29.97
N TYR A 25 22.07 24.71 30.48
CA TYR A 25 23.36 24.91 29.82
C TYR A 25 23.50 24.07 28.53
N ILE A 26 23.10 22.80 28.55
CA ILE A 26 23.14 21.92 27.36
C ILE A 26 22.12 22.36 26.29
N GLU A 27 20.97 22.90 26.71
CA GLU A 27 19.93 23.43 25.83
C GLU A 27 20.40 24.73 25.16
N LYS A 28 21.00 25.66 25.92
CA LYS A 28 21.65 26.87 25.38
C LYS A 28 22.82 26.57 24.44
N GLN A 29 23.65 25.57 24.75
CA GLN A 29 24.70 25.07 23.84
C GLN A 29 24.12 24.51 22.53
N LYS A 30 23.01 23.76 22.59
CA LYS A 30 22.33 23.25 21.38
C LYS A 30 21.68 24.35 20.56
N VAL A 31 21.07 25.34 21.19
CA VAL A 31 20.52 26.53 20.52
C VAL A 31 21.66 27.28 19.82
N ALA A 32 22.75 27.60 20.53
CA ALA A 32 23.91 28.29 19.95
C ALA A 32 24.55 27.52 18.78
N CYS A 33 24.69 26.19 18.85
CA CYS A 33 25.16 25.39 17.72
C CYS A 33 24.15 25.29 16.57
N GLY A 34 22.85 25.34 16.86
CA GLY A 34 21.78 25.42 15.87
C GLY A 34 21.80 26.77 15.14
N GLU A 35 21.86 27.86 15.89
CA GLU A 35 21.98 29.24 15.40
C GLU A 35 23.27 29.43 14.61
N TYR A 36 24.43 28.91 15.05
CA TYR A 36 25.66 28.95 14.25
C TYR A 36 25.54 28.16 12.94
N ARG A 37 24.86 27.02 12.92
CA ARG A 37 24.60 26.28 11.66
C ARG A 37 23.62 27.00 10.76
N LEU A 38 22.59 27.64 11.31
CA LEU A 38 21.64 28.46 10.57
C LEU A 38 22.31 29.72 10.03
N TYR A 39 23.15 30.42 10.80
CA TYR A 39 23.95 31.55 10.33
C TYR A 39 24.95 31.13 9.26
N HIS A 40 25.69 30.03 9.44
CA HIS A 40 26.67 29.61 8.45
C HIS A 40 26.00 29.09 7.16
N ALA A 41 24.81 28.48 7.25
CA ALA A 41 23.99 28.14 6.09
C ALA A 41 23.38 29.38 5.43
N ALA A 42 22.87 30.35 6.20
CA ALA A 42 22.33 31.60 5.70
C ALA A 42 23.39 32.48 5.04
N ILE A 43 24.61 32.53 5.60
CA ILE A 43 25.77 33.20 4.99
C ILE A 43 26.11 32.52 3.66
N VAL A 44 26.22 31.18 3.60
CA VAL A 44 26.47 30.47 2.34
C VAL A 44 25.36 30.73 1.31
N LEU A 45 24.09 30.65 1.71
CA LEU A 45 22.94 30.91 0.83
C LEU A 45 22.84 32.38 0.39
N MET A 46 23.25 33.34 1.23
CA MET A 46 23.35 34.76 0.86
C MET A 46 24.53 35.00 -0.08
N THR A 47 25.70 34.39 0.15
CA THR A 47 26.83 34.50 -0.78
C THR A 47 26.52 33.85 -2.12
N ASP A 48 25.82 32.71 -2.15
CA ASP A 48 25.35 32.08 -3.38
C ASP A 48 24.35 32.96 -4.14
N ARG A 49 23.46 33.67 -3.42
CA ARG A 49 22.48 34.57 -4.06
C ARG A 49 23.13 35.85 -4.57
N ILE A 50 24.09 36.43 -3.82
CA ILE A 50 24.93 37.55 -4.28
C ILE A 50 25.74 37.11 -5.51
N ALA A 51 26.38 35.95 -5.49
CA ALA A 51 27.12 35.38 -6.61
C ALA A 51 26.27 34.98 -7.84
N VAL A 52 24.94 35.18 -7.79
CA VAL A 52 24.05 35.10 -8.96
C VAL A 52 23.52 36.48 -9.36
N SER A 53 23.27 37.39 -8.40
CA SER A 53 22.81 38.76 -8.68
C SER A 53 23.92 39.77 -8.98
N SER A 54 25.17 39.47 -8.64
CA SER A 54 26.37 40.29 -8.89
C SER A 54 27.25 39.71 -9.99
N LEU A 55 26.73 38.79 -10.80
CA LEU A 55 27.34 38.45 -12.08
C LEU A 55 27.11 39.63 -13.02
N ASP A 56 28.18 40.36 -13.30
CA ASP A 56 28.25 41.26 -14.46
C ASP A 56 27.74 40.50 -15.69
N PRO A 57 26.83 41.06 -16.52
CA PRO A 57 26.33 40.38 -17.72
C PRO A 57 27.44 39.94 -18.71
N GLY A 58 28.68 40.40 -18.57
CA GLY A 58 29.85 39.86 -19.26
C GLY A 58 30.41 38.52 -18.71
N THR A 59 30.10 38.12 -17.48
CA THR A 59 30.65 36.92 -16.80
C THR A 59 29.60 35.82 -16.61
N GLY A 60 29.15 35.25 -17.74
CA GLY A 60 28.11 34.22 -17.76
C GLY A 60 28.46 32.93 -16.98
N ALA A 61 27.77 32.70 -15.87
CA ALA A 61 27.67 31.36 -15.30
C ALA A 61 27.02 30.41 -16.33
N SER A 62 27.67 29.29 -16.62
CA SER A 62 27.17 28.32 -17.60
C SER A 62 25.76 27.82 -17.22
N PRO A 63 24.82 27.66 -18.17
CA PRO A 63 23.50 27.08 -17.89
C PRO A 63 23.56 25.73 -17.16
N ALA A 64 24.63 24.94 -17.38
CA ALA A 64 24.87 23.70 -16.65
C ALA A 64 25.06 23.91 -15.13
N ALA A 65 25.68 25.01 -14.71
CA ALA A 65 25.86 25.35 -13.30
C ALA A 65 24.55 25.78 -12.64
N ALA A 66 23.71 26.55 -13.35
CA ALA A 66 22.37 26.92 -12.88
C ALA A 66 21.47 25.67 -12.68
N VAL A 67 21.47 24.73 -13.64
CA VAL A 67 20.75 23.45 -13.52
C VAL A 67 21.33 22.58 -12.39
N GLN A 68 22.64 22.65 -12.14
CA GLN A 68 23.27 21.92 -11.02
C GLN A 68 22.94 22.53 -9.65
N LEU A 69 22.80 23.85 -9.54
CA LEU A 69 22.29 24.53 -8.34
C LEU A 69 20.80 24.21 -8.11
N LEU A 70 19.99 24.23 -9.16
CA LEU A 70 18.56 23.88 -9.09
C LEU A 70 18.35 22.43 -8.61
N ARG A 71 19.19 21.48 -9.08
CA ARG A 71 19.21 20.08 -8.62
C ARG A 71 19.46 19.91 -7.12
N SER A 72 20.08 20.86 -6.41
CA SER A 72 20.28 20.77 -4.95
C SER A 72 19.07 21.26 -4.14
N ARG A 73 18.15 22.00 -4.78
CA ARG A 73 16.92 22.54 -4.15
C ARG A 73 15.67 21.71 -4.44
N ILE A 74 15.65 20.99 -5.55
CA ILE A 74 14.56 20.06 -5.92
C ILE A 74 14.41 18.97 -4.85
N SER A 75 13.27 18.99 -4.15
CA SER A 75 12.86 17.89 -3.26
C SER A 75 12.39 16.69 -4.09
N ARG A 76 12.30 15.50 -3.47
CA ARG A 76 11.83 14.29 -4.17
C ARG A 76 10.33 14.27 -4.46
N VAL A 77 9.59 15.26 -3.99
CA VAL A 77 8.14 15.35 -4.11
C VAL A 77 7.78 16.75 -4.60
N CYS A 78 7.29 16.86 -5.83
CA CYS A 78 6.66 18.10 -6.28
C CYS A 78 5.18 18.08 -5.89
N VAL A 79 4.72 19.08 -5.14
CA VAL A 79 3.32 19.21 -4.73
C VAL A 79 2.55 20.02 -5.77
N ALA A 80 1.61 19.38 -6.47
CA ALA A 80 0.75 20.04 -7.43
C ALA A 80 -0.32 20.87 -6.71
N ILE A 81 -0.24 22.19 -6.84
CA ILE A 81 -1.17 23.17 -6.26
C ILE A 81 -2.18 23.58 -7.34
N ALA A 82 -3.46 23.35 -7.04
CA ALA A 82 -4.57 23.62 -7.92
C ALA A 82 -5.72 24.30 -7.17
N ALA A 83 -6.29 25.33 -7.80
CA ALA A 83 -7.28 26.22 -7.21
C ALA A 83 -8.21 26.80 -8.28
N SER A 84 -9.31 27.42 -7.83
CA SER A 84 -10.30 28.10 -8.68
C SER A 84 -10.05 29.61 -8.81
N SER A 85 -9.27 30.19 -7.90
CA SER A 85 -8.86 31.61 -7.92
C SER A 85 -7.35 31.79 -7.64
N PRO A 86 -6.74 32.92 -8.05
CA PRO A 86 -5.35 33.25 -7.72
C PRO A 86 -5.05 33.30 -6.22
N ASP A 87 -6.02 33.74 -5.41
CA ASP A 87 -5.81 33.91 -3.96
C ASP A 87 -5.85 32.53 -3.26
N GLU A 88 -6.81 31.67 -3.61
CA GLU A 88 -6.86 30.27 -3.15
C GLU A 88 -5.59 29.49 -3.56
N LEU A 89 -5.03 29.77 -4.75
CA LEU A 89 -3.79 29.17 -5.22
C LEU A 89 -2.62 29.50 -4.28
N ILE A 90 -2.51 30.76 -3.83
CA ILE A 90 -1.44 31.19 -2.94
C ILE A 90 -1.68 30.76 -1.49
N GLU A 91 -2.91 30.72 -1.00
CA GLU A 91 -3.20 30.16 0.33
C GLU A 91 -2.76 28.69 0.42
N LYS A 92 -3.14 27.87 -0.58
CA LYS A 92 -2.70 26.46 -0.67
C LYS A 92 -1.20 26.31 -0.86
N ALA A 93 -0.56 27.18 -1.65
CA ALA A 93 0.89 27.17 -1.81
C ALA A 93 1.62 27.53 -0.50
N ARG A 94 1.11 28.49 0.29
CA ARG A 94 1.66 28.83 1.62
C ARG A 94 1.44 27.75 2.66
N GLU A 95 0.36 26.98 2.56
CA GLU A 95 0.16 25.80 3.42
C GLU A 95 1.13 24.68 3.06
N ALA A 96 1.23 24.33 1.77
CA ALA A 96 2.12 23.27 1.29
C ALA A 96 3.61 23.57 1.53
N ALA A 97 4.04 24.83 1.31
CA ALA A 97 5.43 25.25 1.49
C ALA A 97 6.01 24.98 2.90
N ARG A 98 5.16 24.94 3.94
CA ARG A 98 5.56 24.65 5.33
C ARG A 98 6.08 23.23 5.54
N GLU A 99 5.63 22.27 4.73
CA GLU A 99 6.06 20.86 4.81
C GLU A 99 6.89 20.44 3.59
N ASN A 100 6.79 21.14 2.45
CA ASN A 100 7.57 20.85 1.25
C ASN A 100 7.76 22.10 0.36
N PRO A 101 9.01 22.57 0.14
CA PRO A 101 9.29 23.77 -0.64
C PRO A 101 9.23 23.57 -2.16
N PHE A 102 8.93 22.38 -2.69
CA PHE A 102 8.90 22.13 -4.14
C PHE A 102 7.47 21.99 -4.68
N LEU A 103 7.01 22.98 -5.45
CA LEU A 103 5.60 23.13 -5.86
C LEU A 103 5.42 23.15 -7.39
N GLU A 104 4.28 22.65 -7.87
CA GLU A 104 3.79 22.84 -9.26
C GLU A 104 2.54 23.70 -9.24
N PHE A 105 2.59 24.91 -9.79
CA PHE A 105 1.42 25.75 -10.01
C PHE A 105 0.65 25.26 -11.24
N ARG A 106 -0.52 24.66 -11.02
CA ARG A 106 -1.46 24.25 -12.08
C ARG A 106 -2.27 25.44 -12.58
N LEU A 107 -1.58 26.35 -13.28
CA LEU A 107 -2.15 27.57 -13.86
C LEU A 107 -3.36 27.29 -14.76
N ASP A 108 -3.41 26.12 -15.40
CA ASP A 108 -4.52 25.69 -16.25
C ASP A 108 -5.86 25.52 -15.52
N TYR A 109 -5.88 25.36 -14.19
CA TYR A 109 -7.12 25.25 -13.41
C TYR A 109 -7.83 26.59 -13.21
N LEU A 110 -7.14 27.72 -13.41
CA LEU A 110 -7.69 29.06 -13.24
C LEU A 110 -8.51 29.51 -14.47
N PRO A 111 -9.66 30.18 -14.28
CA PRO A 111 -10.41 30.78 -15.39
C PRO A 111 -9.63 31.83 -16.19
N ASN A 112 -8.66 32.50 -15.54
CA ASN A 112 -7.67 33.38 -16.18
C ASN A 112 -6.28 33.09 -15.56
N PRO A 113 -5.45 32.26 -16.21
CA PRO A 113 -4.12 31.90 -15.70
C PRO A 113 -3.20 33.11 -15.47
N ALA A 114 -3.29 34.13 -16.33
CA ALA A 114 -2.46 35.32 -16.25
C ALA A 114 -2.73 36.20 -15.00
N ALA A 115 -3.89 36.02 -14.34
CA ALA A 115 -4.23 36.76 -13.13
C ALA A 115 -3.47 36.29 -11.87
N ALA A 116 -2.83 35.12 -11.90
CA ALA A 116 -2.03 34.62 -10.78
C ALA A 116 -0.56 35.05 -10.80
N ILE A 117 -0.06 35.58 -11.92
CA ILE A 117 1.37 35.86 -12.11
C ILE A 117 1.95 36.80 -11.05
N SER A 118 1.30 37.94 -10.77
CA SER A 118 1.75 38.89 -9.75
C SER A 118 1.64 38.33 -8.32
N ARG A 119 0.65 37.48 -8.07
CA ARG A 119 0.47 36.79 -6.77
C ARG A 119 1.56 35.73 -6.55
N ILE A 120 1.94 35.00 -7.59
CA ILE A 120 3.07 34.05 -7.57
C ILE A 120 4.39 34.80 -7.39
N GLN A 121 4.60 35.91 -8.10
CA GLN A 121 5.81 36.73 -7.95
C GLN A 121 5.98 37.24 -6.51
N GLN A 122 4.91 37.77 -5.91
CA GLN A 122 4.91 38.18 -4.50
C GLN A 122 5.22 37.00 -3.57
N PHE A 123 4.58 35.85 -3.79
CA PHE A 123 4.77 34.64 -2.98
C PHE A 123 6.20 34.08 -3.04
N LEU A 124 6.82 34.01 -4.23
CA LEU A 124 8.19 33.51 -4.41
C LEU A 124 9.25 34.53 -3.93
N TYR A 125 8.94 35.83 -3.97
CA TYR A 125 9.77 36.86 -3.36
C TYR A 125 9.77 36.76 -1.83
N GLU A 126 8.59 36.57 -1.22
CA GLU A 126 8.43 36.41 0.24
C GLU A 126 9.00 35.08 0.76
N LEU A 127 8.78 33.97 0.04
CA LEU A 127 9.25 32.63 0.41
C LEU A 127 10.36 32.17 -0.54
N GLY A 128 11.49 32.89 -0.53
CA GLY A 128 12.64 32.66 -1.42
C GLY A 128 13.41 31.34 -1.25
N GLU A 129 12.87 30.38 -0.49
CA GLU A 129 13.32 28.99 -0.40
C GLU A 129 12.50 28.02 -1.29
N VAL A 130 11.32 28.45 -1.76
CA VAL A 130 10.44 27.65 -2.63
C VAL A 130 11.07 27.49 -4.02
N THR A 131 11.07 26.27 -4.53
CA THR A 131 11.34 25.94 -5.94
C THR A 131 10.01 25.70 -6.66
N ALA A 132 9.79 26.32 -7.82
CA ALA A 132 8.48 26.34 -8.46
C ALA A 132 8.48 25.89 -9.93
N ILE A 133 7.58 24.97 -10.26
CA ILE A 133 7.18 24.63 -11.64
C ILE A 133 5.93 25.43 -12.02
N ALA A 134 5.93 26.08 -13.18
CA ALA A 134 4.71 26.57 -13.81
C ALA A 134 4.20 25.61 -14.89
N THR A 135 2.95 25.15 -14.76
CA THR A 135 2.30 24.23 -15.69
C THR A 135 0.98 24.82 -16.18
N CYS A 136 0.85 25.07 -17.49
CA CYS A 136 -0.37 25.61 -18.11
C CYS A 136 -1.04 24.57 -19.05
N ARG A 137 -1.12 23.32 -18.57
CA ARG A 137 -1.52 22.12 -19.32
C ARG A 137 -2.78 22.33 -20.17
N ARG A 138 -2.67 22.05 -21.47
CA ARG A 138 -3.79 22.20 -22.42
C ARG A 138 -4.81 21.04 -22.35
N GLU A 139 -6.06 21.34 -22.67
CA GLU A 139 -7.19 20.39 -22.58
C GLU A 139 -7.01 19.08 -23.38
N PRO A 140 -6.49 19.08 -24.64
CA PRO A 140 -6.21 17.83 -25.36
C PRO A 140 -5.18 16.92 -24.68
N ASN A 141 -4.40 17.48 -23.76
CA ASN A 141 -3.31 16.85 -23.04
C ASN A 141 -3.67 16.58 -21.56
N GLY A 142 -4.97 16.60 -21.21
CA GLY A 142 -5.48 16.28 -19.87
C GLY A 142 -5.42 17.41 -18.85
N GLY A 143 -5.14 18.64 -19.28
CA GLY A 143 -5.29 19.84 -18.46
C GLY A 143 -6.65 20.50 -18.66
N LYS A 144 -6.75 21.77 -18.24
CA LYS A 144 -7.97 22.58 -18.36
C LYS A 144 -7.82 23.81 -19.25
N PHE A 145 -6.60 24.15 -19.71
CA PHE A 145 -6.39 25.34 -20.52
C PHE A 145 -6.91 25.16 -21.95
N LYS A 146 -7.77 26.09 -22.39
CA LYS A 146 -8.48 26.06 -23.69
C LYS A 146 -7.90 27.03 -24.73
N GLY A 147 -6.82 27.74 -24.39
CA GLY A 147 -6.19 28.70 -25.28
C GLY A 147 -5.36 28.07 -26.39
N SER A 148 -4.84 28.93 -27.26
CA SER A 148 -3.84 28.56 -28.27
C SER A 148 -2.46 28.34 -27.62
N ILE A 149 -1.52 27.82 -28.39
CA ILE A 149 -0.14 27.56 -27.93
C ILE A 149 0.60 28.88 -27.68
N GLU A 150 0.35 29.90 -28.50
CA GLU A 150 0.92 31.24 -28.33
C GLU A 150 0.46 31.85 -27.00
N ALA A 151 -0.80 31.62 -26.60
CA ALA A 151 -1.33 32.08 -25.32
C ALA A 151 -0.76 31.28 -24.12
N GLU A 152 -0.60 29.96 -24.27
CA GLU A 152 0.05 29.09 -23.26
C GLU A 152 1.48 29.56 -22.99
N ILE A 153 2.28 29.72 -24.04
CA ILE A 153 3.67 30.18 -23.94
C ILE A 153 3.74 31.59 -23.32
N GLN A 154 2.86 32.52 -23.71
CA GLN A 154 2.78 33.84 -23.06
C GLN A 154 2.42 33.79 -21.57
N ILE A 155 1.75 32.74 -21.08
CA ILE A 155 1.48 32.54 -19.65
C ILE A 155 2.72 31.96 -18.96
N LEU A 156 3.38 30.98 -19.56
CA LEU A 156 4.60 30.36 -19.01
C LEU A 156 5.77 31.36 -18.93
N GLU A 157 5.98 32.17 -19.96
CA GLU A 157 7.04 33.21 -19.96
C GLU A 157 6.81 34.27 -18.88
N LYS A 158 5.55 34.62 -18.61
CA LYS A 158 5.18 35.49 -17.49
C LYS A 158 5.43 34.83 -16.14
N ALA A 159 5.30 33.51 -16.03
CA ALA A 159 5.63 32.76 -14.83
C ALA A 159 7.15 32.67 -14.59
N ILE A 160 7.96 32.58 -15.66
CA ILE A 160 9.43 32.71 -15.55
C ILE A 160 9.80 34.11 -15.04
N ALA A 161 9.20 35.16 -15.61
CA ALA A 161 9.40 36.54 -15.14
C ALA A 161 8.88 36.80 -13.70
N ALA A 162 7.99 35.94 -13.19
CA ALA A 162 7.56 35.93 -11.79
C ALA A 162 8.49 35.12 -10.86
N GLY A 163 9.50 34.44 -11.39
CA GLY A 163 10.51 33.71 -10.62
C GLY A 163 10.32 32.19 -10.54
N CYS A 164 9.45 31.57 -11.35
CA CYS A 164 9.36 30.10 -11.39
C CYS A 164 10.62 29.48 -12.03
N ASP A 165 11.33 28.63 -11.28
CA ASP A 165 12.59 28.01 -11.73
C ASP A 165 12.41 27.01 -12.87
N LEU A 166 11.22 26.41 -13.02
CA LEU A 166 10.90 25.46 -14.08
C LEU A 166 9.58 25.79 -14.79
N ILE A 167 9.48 25.37 -16.05
CA ILE A 167 8.22 25.33 -16.81
C ILE A 167 7.98 23.93 -17.39
N ASP A 168 6.71 23.59 -17.59
CA ASP A 168 6.28 22.32 -18.21
C ASP A 168 5.48 22.56 -19.50
N ILE A 169 6.05 22.14 -20.63
CA ILE A 169 5.44 22.20 -21.97
C ILE A 169 5.21 20.76 -22.46
N GLU A 170 4.07 20.48 -23.10
CA GLU A 170 3.82 19.16 -23.68
C GLU A 170 4.64 18.92 -24.96
N ILE A 171 4.98 17.66 -25.23
CA ILE A 171 5.62 17.27 -26.50
C ILE A 171 4.75 17.64 -27.72
N GLU A 172 3.41 17.55 -27.64
CA GLU A 172 2.50 17.98 -28.70
C GLU A 172 2.42 19.50 -28.90
N THR A 173 2.95 20.27 -27.95
CA THR A 173 3.07 21.74 -28.01
C THR A 173 4.46 22.11 -28.53
N ALA A 174 5.52 21.51 -27.98
CA ALA A 174 6.90 21.64 -28.45
C ALA A 174 7.08 21.23 -29.93
N GLU A 175 6.33 20.25 -30.43
CA GLU A 175 6.29 19.87 -31.85
C GLU A 175 5.84 20.98 -32.82
N LYS A 176 5.18 22.03 -32.33
CA LYS A 176 4.65 23.14 -33.13
C LYS A 176 5.43 24.44 -32.97
N LEU A 177 6.25 24.55 -31.92
CA LEU A 177 7.15 25.68 -31.72
C LEU A 177 8.29 25.64 -32.74
N LYS A 178 8.63 26.79 -33.30
CA LYS A 178 9.85 26.97 -34.11
C LYS A 178 11.07 26.90 -33.19
N ALA A 179 12.22 26.47 -33.72
CA ALA A 179 13.46 26.43 -32.96
C ALA A 179 13.83 27.78 -32.30
N ALA A 180 13.52 28.90 -32.96
CA ALA A 180 13.72 30.24 -32.41
C ALA A 180 12.78 30.58 -31.23
N GLU A 181 11.55 30.07 -31.23
CA GLU A 181 10.60 30.28 -30.12
C GLU A 181 11.04 29.46 -28.90
N LEU A 182 11.47 28.22 -29.11
CA LEU A 182 12.04 27.38 -28.05
C LEU A 182 13.36 27.93 -27.49
N ALA A 183 14.23 28.45 -28.35
CA ALA A 183 15.47 29.11 -27.92
C ALA A 183 15.20 30.38 -27.11
N ARG A 184 14.18 31.18 -27.51
CA ARG A 184 13.75 32.36 -26.76
C ARG A 184 13.24 31.98 -25.36
N ILE A 185 12.39 30.96 -25.25
CA ILE A 185 11.89 30.46 -23.95
C ILE A 185 13.06 30.08 -23.04
N ARG A 186 14.05 29.34 -23.56
CA ARG A 186 15.26 28.94 -22.81
C ARG A 186 16.13 30.13 -22.38
N SER A 187 16.21 31.19 -23.19
CA SER A 187 16.98 32.39 -22.85
C SER A 187 16.42 33.18 -21.66
N LEU A 188 15.23 32.85 -21.17
CA LEU A 188 14.63 33.44 -19.97
C LEU A 188 15.11 32.79 -18.65
N GLY A 189 15.92 31.73 -18.71
CA GLY A 189 16.66 31.19 -17.56
C GLY A 189 15.98 30.08 -16.75
N ALA A 190 14.71 29.79 -16.96
CA ALA A 190 14.04 28.64 -16.32
C ALA A 190 14.38 27.30 -17.00
N ALA A 191 14.45 26.23 -16.20
CA ALA A 191 14.70 24.88 -16.70
C ALA A 191 13.45 24.31 -17.39
N LEU A 192 13.64 23.67 -18.56
CA LEU A 192 12.54 23.15 -19.36
C LEU A 192 12.24 21.69 -19.05
N ILE A 193 11.04 21.44 -18.52
CA ILE A 193 10.40 20.12 -18.55
C ILE A 193 9.66 19.97 -19.88
N ILE A 194 9.99 18.93 -20.65
CA ILE A 194 9.10 18.46 -21.73
C ILE A 194 8.36 17.20 -21.25
N SER A 195 7.02 17.24 -21.34
CA SER A 195 6.14 16.21 -20.80
C SER A 195 5.34 15.45 -21.86
N TYR A 196 5.03 14.19 -21.55
CA TYR A 196 4.17 13.31 -22.34
C TYR A 196 3.20 12.53 -21.44
N HIS A 197 1.99 12.29 -21.93
CA HIS A 197 0.90 11.68 -21.16
C HIS A 197 0.11 10.65 -22.01
N ASP A 198 0.40 9.33 -21.89
CA ASP A 198 -0.52 8.28 -22.39
C ASP A 198 -1.61 8.00 -21.34
N PHE A 199 -2.79 8.58 -21.53
CA PHE A 199 -3.94 8.36 -20.63
C PHE A 199 -4.55 6.95 -20.70
N LYS A 200 -4.10 6.06 -21.62
CA LYS A 200 -4.74 4.77 -21.93
C LYS A 200 -3.92 3.55 -21.54
N ALA A 201 -2.59 3.60 -21.63
CA ALA A 201 -1.71 2.48 -21.28
C ALA A 201 -0.27 2.93 -20.98
N THR A 202 0.63 1.97 -20.79
CA THR A 202 2.09 2.18 -20.75
C THR A 202 2.72 1.49 -21.97
N ARG A 203 3.21 2.28 -22.92
CA ARG A 203 3.75 1.81 -24.22
C ARG A 203 4.84 2.75 -24.73
N ASP A 204 5.62 2.29 -25.71
CA ASP A 204 6.50 3.11 -26.56
C ASP A 204 7.45 4.08 -25.82
N LEU A 205 7.79 3.80 -24.56
CA LEU A 205 8.48 4.73 -23.65
C LEU A 205 9.83 5.20 -24.22
N ASP A 206 10.69 4.26 -24.64
CA ASP A 206 12.01 4.56 -25.20
C ASP A 206 11.91 5.42 -26.49
N ARG A 207 10.95 5.10 -27.37
CA ARG A 207 10.68 5.85 -28.61
C ARG A 207 10.18 7.27 -28.33
N MET A 208 9.38 7.45 -27.27
CA MET A 208 8.90 8.77 -26.86
C MET A 208 10.01 9.58 -26.18
N PHE A 209 10.86 8.94 -25.38
CA PHE A 209 12.07 9.53 -24.83
C PHE A 209 13.01 10.04 -25.95
N GLU A 210 13.32 9.22 -26.96
CA GLU A 210 14.06 9.62 -28.17
C GLU A 210 13.41 10.78 -28.94
N LYS A 211 12.08 10.92 -28.88
CA LYS A 211 11.35 12.03 -29.50
C LYS A 211 11.52 13.31 -28.69
N ILE A 212 11.33 13.23 -27.37
CA ILE A 212 11.44 14.34 -26.42
C ILE A 212 12.88 14.89 -26.36
N GLN A 213 13.90 14.02 -26.38
CA GLN A 213 15.31 14.42 -26.30
C GLN A 213 15.77 15.34 -27.44
N ARG A 214 15.03 15.42 -28.56
CA ARG A 214 15.31 16.31 -29.70
C ARG A 214 15.08 17.80 -29.39
N TYR A 215 14.36 18.08 -28.30
CA TYR A 215 14.10 19.42 -27.77
C TYR A 215 15.10 19.80 -26.65
N SER A 216 16.11 18.94 -26.44
CA SER A 216 17.20 19.02 -25.46
C SER A 216 16.75 19.38 -24.02
N PRO A 217 15.62 18.83 -23.52
CA PRO A 217 15.01 19.28 -22.26
C PRO A 217 15.93 19.07 -21.06
N ASP A 218 15.79 19.96 -20.09
CA ASP A 218 16.46 19.85 -18.81
C ASP A 218 15.84 18.71 -17.97
N PHE A 219 14.55 18.43 -18.18
CA PHE A 219 13.81 17.33 -17.55
C PHE A 219 12.84 16.63 -18.54
N VAL A 220 12.79 15.30 -18.51
CA VAL A 220 11.87 14.49 -19.33
C VAL A 220 10.77 13.89 -18.44
N LYS A 221 9.52 14.35 -18.59
CA LYS A 221 8.37 13.92 -17.76
C LYS A 221 7.51 12.91 -18.51
N MET A 222 7.75 11.63 -18.28
CA MET A 222 7.05 10.49 -18.88
C MET A 222 5.90 10.04 -17.98
N VAL A 223 4.66 10.33 -18.40
CA VAL A 223 3.44 9.91 -17.71
C VAL A 223 2.67 8.92 -18.60
N SER A 224 2.24 7.81 -18.02
CA SER A 224 1.48 6.75 -18.69
C SER A 224 0.32 6.29 -17.80
N THR A 225 -0.56 5.39 -18.28
CA THR A 225 -1.59 4.74 -17.45
C THR A 225 -1.19 3.29 -17.19
N ALA A 226 -1.26 2.86 -15.92
CA ALA A 226 -1.17 1.44 -15.59
C ALA A 226 -2.55 0.77 -15.66
N THR A 227 -2.62 -0.32 -16.40
CA THR A 227 -3.77 -1.24 -16.51
C THR A 227 -3.58 -2.50 -15.67
N CYS A 228 -2.32 -2.85 -15.39
CA CYS A 228 -1.88 -3.96 -14.54
C CYS A 228 -0.61 -3.57 -13.76
N LEU A 229 -0.19 -4.37 -12.78
CA LEU A 229 1.06 -4.14 -12.06
C LEU A 229 2.30 -4.13 -12.98
N ALA A 230 2.28 -4.94 -14.06
CA ALA A 230 3.41 -5.05 -14.97
C ALA A 230 3.67 -3.80 -15.83
N ASP A 231 2.71 -2.88 -15.94
CA ASP A 231 2.94 -1.57 -16.57
C ASP A 231 3.97 -0.73 -15.76
N ASN A 232 3.96 -0.86 -14.43
CA ASN A 232 4.97 -0.23 -13.58
C ASN A 232 6.37 -0.84 -13.78
N LEU A 233 6.46 -2.14 -14.08
CA LEU A 233 7.73 -2.78 -14.43
C LEU A 233 8.31 -2.14 -15.69
N ALA A 234 7.48 -1.94 -16.73
CA ALA A 234 7.92 -1.27 -17.95
C ALA A 234 8.43 0.16 -17.68
N MET A 235 7.77 0.92 -16.80
CA MET A 235 8.22 2.25 -16.37
C MET A 235 9.51 2.22 -15.54
N MET A 236 9.65 1.30 -14.58
CA MET A 236 10.88 1.17 -13.78
C MET A 236 12.08 0.72 -14.62
N HIS A 237 11.92 -0.29 -15.47
CA HIS A 237 12.96 -0.72 -16.42
C HIS A 237 13.36 0.40 -17.39
N PHE A 238 12.40 1.25 -17.80
CA PHE A 238 12.69 2.43 -18.63
C PHE A 238 13.50 3.48 -17.86
N LEU A 239 13.14 3.78 -16.61
CA LEU A 239 13.90 4.69 -15.74
C LEU A 239 15.33 4.19 -15.52
N GLU A 240 15.51 2.91 -15.18
CA GLU A 240 16.81 2.27 -14.95
C GLU A 240 17.73 2.27 -16.19
N ARG A 241 17.19 2.52 -17.40
CA ARG A 241 17.97 2.70 -18.64
C ARG A 241 18.19 4.17 -19.04
N SER A 242 17.42 5.11 -18.50
CA SER A 242 17.34 6.49 -19.01
C SER A 242 17.80 7.56 -18.01
N SER A 243 17.83 7.26 -16.70
CA SER A 243 18.28 8.19 -15.67
C SER A 243 19.75 8.61 -15.78
N ASP A 244 20.60 7.76 -16.34
CA ASP A 244 22.01 8.09 -16.61
C ASP A 244 22.18 9.08 -17.79
N ALA A 245 21.16 9.18 -18.65
CA ALA A 245 21.19 9.99 -19.87
C ALA A 245 20.40 11.31 -19.77
N ALA A 246 19.47 11.45 -18.81
CA ALA A 246 18.69 12.65 -18.58
C ALA A 246 18.07 12.69 -17.17
N ASN A 247 17.64 13.87 -16.71
CA ASN A 247 16.75 13.95 -15.56
C ASN A 247 15.35 13.45 -15.98
N VAL A 248 15.01 12.20 -15.68
CA VAL A 248 13.70 11.61 -16.03
C VAL A 248 12.76 11.63 -14.83
N VAL A 249 11.49 11.96 -15.05
CA VAL A 249 10.38 11.75 -14.11
C VAL A 249 9.42 10.74 -14.73
N GLY A 250 9.30 9.54 -14.15
CA GLY A 250 8.52 8.44 -14.72
C GLY A 250 7.38 8.00 -13.80
N ILE A 251 6.13 8.16 -14.26
CA ILE A 251 4.92 7.91 -13.44
C ILE A 251 3.85 7.17 -14.24
N CYS A 252 3.29 6.12 -13.64
CA CYS A 252 2.05 5.49 -14.08
C CYS A 252 0.85 6.05 -13.29
N MET A 253 -0.22 6.39 -14.00
CA MET A 253 -1.51 6.86 -13.49
C MET A 253 -2.45 5.70 -13.14
N GLY A 254 -3.45 5.99 -12.32
CA GLY A 254 -4.48 5.05 -11.86
C GLY A 254 -4.05 4.24 -10.63
N GLU A 255 -4.98 3.47 -10.06
CA GLU A 255 -4.72 2.68 -8.84
C GLU A 255 -3.59 1.66 -9.01
N GLN A 256 -3.56 0.98 -10.17
CA GLN A 256 -2.50 0.05 -10.57
C GLN A 256 -1.13 0.76 -10.66
N GLY A 257 -1.13 2.07 -10.91
CA GLY A 257 0.07 2.88 -11.11
C GLY A 257 0.71 3.43 -9.84
N LEU A 258 0.05 3.29 -8.68
CA LEU A 258 0.49 3.88 -7.41
C LEU A 258 1.95 3.53 -7.09
N ILE A 259 2.37 2.28 -7.34
CA ILE A 259 3.71 1.82 -6.97
C ILE A 259 4.82 2.55 -7.75
N SER A 260 4.58 2.99 -8.98
CA SER A 260 5.53 3.82 -9.75
C SER A 260 5.84 5.15 -9.06
N ARG A 261 4.87 5.74 -8.33
CA ARG A 261 5.06 7.04 -7.66
C ARG A 261 6.01 6.98 -6.47
N VAL A 262 6.36 5.79 -5.99
CA VAL A 262 7.35 5.56 -4.91
C VAL A 262 8.58 4.80 -5.45
N LEU A 263 8.37 3.74 -6.22
CA LEU A 263 9.46 2.92 -6.77
C LEU A 263 10.12 3.53 -8.01
N GLY A 264 9.47 4.47 -8.70
CA GLY A 264 10.10 5.26 -9.76
C GLY A 264 11.33 6.01 -9.22
N VAL A 265 11.23 6.61 -8.02
CA VAL A 265 12.37 7.25 -7.34
C VAL A 265 13.48 6.25 -7.01
N ARG A 266 13.12 5.01 -6.63
CA ARG A 266 14.10 3.92 -6.46
C ARG A 266 14.77 3.53 -7.79
N ALA A 267 14.06 3.64 -8.90
CA ALA A 267 14.47 3.23 -10.25
C ALA A 267 15.15 4.34 -11.08
N GLY A 268 15.36 5.54 -10.52
CA GLY A 268 16.05 6.66 -11.20
C GLY A 268 15.18 7.87 -11.54
N SER A 269 13.89 7.89 -11.17
CA SER A 269 13.04 9.09 -11.29
C SER A 269 13.53 10.18 -10.35
N VAL A 270 13.91 11.36 -10.86
CA VAL A 270 14.55 12.41 -10.04
C VAL A 270 13.64 12.95 -8.93
N PHE A 271 12.32 12.96 -9.16
CA PHE A 271 11.29 13.22 -8.16
C PHE A 271 9.97 12.53 -8.57
N THR A 272 8.90 12.73 -7.79
CA THR A 272 7.53 12.29 -8.07
C THR A 272 6.53 13.43 -7.89
N PHE A 273 5.31 13.32 -8.43
CA PHE A 273 4.24 14.30 -8.26
C PHE A 273 3.18 13.85 -7.24
N ALA A 274 2.85 14.75 -6.32
CA ALA A 274 1.91 14.57 -5.20
C ALA A 274 0.78 15.62 -5.23
N SER A 275 -0.33 15.34 -4.56
CA SER A 275 -1.33 16.37 -4.23
C SER A 275 -1.00 17.02 -2.89
N ALA A 276 -1.50 18.22 -2.63
CA ALA A 276 -1.35 18.86 -1.30
C ALA A 276 -2.00 17.98 -0.22
N GLN A 277 -3.26 17.61 -0.42
CA GLN A 277 -4.03 16.72 0.45
C GLN A 277 -4.81 15.67 -0.36
N ALA A 278 -5.41 14.71 0.33
CA ALA A 278 -6.26 13.69 -0.28
C ALA A 278 -7.60 14.31 -0.69
N GLY A 279 -8.03 14.07 -1.94
CA GLY A 279 -9.18 14.74 -2.56
C GLY A 279 -8.80 15.97 -3.42
N GLU A 280 -7.53 16.38 -3.44
CA GLU A 280 -7.00 17.44 -4.30
C GLU A 280 -6.05 16.89 -5.39
N GLU A 281 -6.32 15.70 -5.89
CA GLU A 281 -5.52 15.07 -6.95
C GLU A 281 -5.68 15.80 -8.29
N THR A 282 -4.54 16.21 -8.86
CA THR A 282 -4.41 16.83 -10.18
C THR A 282 -4.16 15.81 -11.30
N GLY A 283 -4.18 14.51 -10.98
CA GLY A 283 -4.08 13.40 -11.92
C GLY A 283 -4.39 12.03 -11.28
N PRO A 284 -4.83 11.00 -12.04
CA PRO A 284 -5.32 9.75 -11.45
C PRO A 284 -4.27 8.97 -10.66
N GLY A 285 -4.67 8.46 -9.49
CA GLY A 285 -3.81 7.65 -8.61
C GLY A 285 -2.65 8.41 -7.95
N GLN A 286 -2.72 9.75 -7.89
CA GLN A 286 -1.78 10.59 -7.16
C GLN A 286 -1.89 10.36 -5.66
N ILE A 287 -0.80 10.66 -4.93
CA ILE A 287 -0.67 10.42 -3.50
C ILE A 287 -0.48 11.79 -2.82
N ALA A 288 -1.14 12.04 -1.71
CA ALA A 288 -0.94 13.26 -0.93
C ALA A 288 0.50 13.35 -0.40
N ALA A 289 1.11 14.54 -0.44
CA ALA A 289 2.52 14.76 -0.12
C ALA A 289 2.93 14.19 1.24
N ARG A 290 2.14 14.48 2.28
CA ARG A 290 2.35 13.93 3.64
C ARG A 290 2.36 12.40 3.68
N THR A 291 1.59 11.71 2.84
CA THR A 291 1.63 10.24 2.76
C THR A 291 2.94 9.72 2.16
N LEU A 292 3.52 10.44 1.20
CA LEU A 292 4.84 10.10 0.64
C LEU A 292 5.96 10.30 1.67
N HIS A 293 5.93 11.39 2.43
CA HIS A 293 6.96 11.71 3.43
C HIS A 293 6.80 10.89 4.73
N GLU A 294 5.63 10.88 5.37
CA GLU A 294 5.43 10.22 6.67
C GLU A 294 5.35 8.69 6.57
N ILE A 295 4.58 8.16 5.61
CA ILE A 295 4.33 6.71 5.50
C ILE A 295 5.39 6.07 4.60
N PHE A 296 5.50 6.49 3.33
CA PHE A 296 6.42 5.85 2.41
C PHE A 296 7.89 6.27 2.58
N ARG A 297 8.16 7.36 3.32
CA ARG A 297 9.51 7.90 3.61
C ARG A 297 10.34 8.06 2.33
N ILE A 298 9.73 8.63 1.29
CA ILE A 298 10.29 8.70 -0.07
C ILE A 298 11.67 9.35 -0.14
N ASP A 299 11.98 10.26 0.78
CA ASP A 299 13.28 10.93 0.94
C ASP A 299 14.41 9.95 1.32
N GLN A 300 14.06 8.79 1.89
CA GLN A 300 14.96 7.71 2.27
C GLN A 300 14.96 6.54 1.27
N VAL A 301 14.04 6.52 0.30
CA VAL A 301 13.91 5.42 -0.67
C VAL A 301 15.07 5.43 -1.66
N SER A 302 15.81 4.32 -1.74
CA SER A 302 17.04 4.20 -2.53
C SER A 302 17.10 2.85 -3.25
N PRO A 303 18.00 2.62 -4.22
CA PRO A 303 18.23 1.30 -4.81
C PRO A 303 18.48 0.20 -3.74
N ALA A 304 19.11 0.56 -2.62
CA ALA A 304 19.35 -0.32 -1.48
C ALA A 304 18.13 -0.55 -0.55
N THR A 305 17.04 0.22 -0.71
CA THR A 305 15.81 0.04 0.07
C THR A 305 15.08 -1.23 -0.36
N ARG A 306 14.83 -2.12 0.60
CA ARG A 306 14.11 -3.38 0.37
C ARG A 306 12.63 -3.12 0.16
N VAL A 307 12.03 -3.71 -0.88
CA VAL A 307 10.61 -3.54 -1.18
C VAL A 307 9.81 -4.69 -0.59
N TYR A 308 8.68 -4.36 0.05
CA TYR A 308 7.66 -5.26 0.55
C TYR A 308 6.28 -4.73 0.12
N GLY A 309 5.22 -5.54 0.23
CA GLY A 309 3.88 -5.02 0.00
C GLY A 309 2.74 -5.93 0.43
N VAL A 310 1.52 -5.39 0.36
CA VAL A 310 0.27 -6.13 0.54
C VAL A 310 -0.43 -6.28 -0.80
N VAL A 311 -0.75 -7.50 -1.20
CA VAL A 311 -1.33 -7.81 -2.51
C VAL A 311 -2.74 -8.39 -2.40
N GLY A 312 -3.64 -7.88 -3.23
CA GLY A 312 -5.06 -8.25 -3.21
C GLY A 312 -5.90 -7.41 -4.16
N ASN A 313 -7.22 -7.62 -4.09
CA ASN A 313 -8.21 -6.85 -4.83
C ASN A 313 -9.56 -6.83 -4.08
N PRO A 314 -10.05 -5.66 -3.62
CA PRO A 314 -9.33 -4.38 -3.52
C PRO A 314 -8.30 -4.39 -2.38
N VAL A 315 -7.23 -3.61 -2.50
CA VAL A 315 -6.20 -3.46 -1.44
C VAL A 315 -5.88 -2.01 -1.06
N MET A 316 -6.30 -1.03 -1.86
CA MET A 316 -5.92 0.39 -1.73
C MET A 316 -6.27 1.02 -0.37
N HIS A 317 -7.33 0.58 0.29
CA HIS A 317 -7.75 1.10 1.61
C HIS A 317 -7.08 0.41 2.81
N SER A 318 -6.20 -0.58 2.57
CA SER A 318 -5.54 -1.36 3.61
C SER A 318 -4.67 -0.49 4.53
N LEU A 319 -4.66 -0.82 5.82
CA LEU A 319 -3.77 -0.20 6.80
C LEU A 319 -2.42 -0.93 6.94
N SER A 320 -2.17 -1.99 6.16
CA SER A 320 -0.88 -2.72 6.20
C SER A 320 0.33 -1.82 5.85
N PRO A 321 0.25 -0.91 4.85
CA PRO A 321 1.34 0.05 4.59
C PRO A 321 1.60 1.01 5.75
N LEU A 322 0.59 1.38 6.53
CA LEU A 322 0.77 2.23 7.71
C LEU A 322 1.58 1.50 8.78
N ILE A 323 1.14 0.31 9.22
CA ILE A 323 1.81 -0.41 10.31
C ILE A 323 3.21 -0.93 9.93
N HIS A 324 3.40 -1.39 8.69
CA HIS A 324 4.70 -1.95 8.27
C HIS A 324 5.75 -0.87 8.03
N ASN A 325 5.40 0.27 7.42
CA ASN A 325 6.36 1.37 7.31
C ASN A 325 6.66 2.03 8.65
N LEU A 326 5.68 2.13 9.56
CA LEU A 326 5.90 2.57 10.92
C LEU A 326 6.91 1.65 11.63
N ALA A 327 6.74 0.33 11.52
CA ALA A 327 7.63 -0.63 12.14
C ALA A 327 9.02 -0.64 11.50
N PHE A 328 9.12 -0.52 10.17
CA PHE A 328 10.40 -0.35 9.48
C PHE A 328 11.11 0.95 9.91
N ARG A 329 10.40 2.05 10.15
CA ARG A 329 10.96 3.29 10.72
C ARG A 329 11.43 3.07 12.17
N ARG A 330 10.59 2.46 13.00
CA ARG A 330 10.84 2.27 14.44
C ARG A 330 12.05 1.38 14.72
N GLU A 331 12.20 0.32 13.94
CA GLU A 331 13.27 -0.67 14.04
C GLU A 331 14.46 -0.40 13.09
N THR A 332 14.55 0.80 12.51
CA THR A 332 15.63 1.23 11.61
C THR A 332 15.92 0.21 10.49
N VAL A 333 14.86 -0.28 9.85
CA VAL A 333 14.93 -1.19 8.70
C VAL A 333 14.85 -0.36 7.42
N ASN A 334 15.89 -0.41 6.58
CA ASN A 334 15.86 0.17 5.24
C ASN A 334 14.95 -0.65 4.31
N ALA A 335 13.65 -0.39 4.43
CA ALA A 335 12.59 -1.05 3.70
C ALA A 335 11.37 -0.14 3.53
N VAL A 336 10.61 -0.33 2.45
CA VAL A 336 9.33 0.33 2.16
C VAL A 336 8.24 -0.72 1.93
N PHE A 337 7.03 -0.46 2.45
CA PHE A 337 5.87 -1.34 2.28
C PHE A 337 4.79 -0.66 1.44
N LEU A 338 4.31 -1.31 0.37
CA LEU A 338 3.38 -0.72 -0.61
C LEU A 338 2.05 -1.49 -0.73
N PRO A 339 0.93 -0.83 -1.07
CA PRO A 339 -0.26 -1.50 -1.56
C PRO A 339 -0.07 -1.93 -3.02
N LEU A 340 -0.27 -3.22 -3.31
CA LEU A 340 -0.09 -3.84 -4.62
C LEU A 340 -1.46 -4.30 -5.14
N GLN A 341 -2.24 -3.36 -5.70
CA GLN A 341 -3.54 -3.66 -6.30
C GLN A 341 -3.34 -4.54 -7.54
N ALA A 342 -3.86 -5.77 -7.54
CA ALA A 342 -3.58 -6.76 -8.58
C ALA A 342 -4.85 -7.39 -9.16
N ASN A 343 -4.89 -7.56 -10.48
CA ASN A 343 -6.02 -8.19 -11.16
C ASN A 343 -5.85 -9.72 -11.27
N THR A 344 -4.64 -10.20 -11.51
CA THR A 344 -4.30 -11.64 -11.54
C THR A 344 -3.12 -11.94 -10.63
N LEU A 345 -2.98 -13.19 -10.18
CA LEU A 345 -1.79 -13.63 -9.45
C LEU A 345 -0.53 -13.62 -10.35
N SER A 346 -0.69 -13.82 -11.66
CA SER A 346 0.41 -13.80 -12.63
C SER A 346 1.17 -12.46 -12.61
N ASP A 347 0.43 -11.35 -12.56
CA ASP A 347 0.99 -9.99 -12.47
C ASP A 347 1.86 -9.82 -11.21
N VAL A 348 1.43 -10.42 -10.10
CA VAL A 348 2.13 -10.40 -8.80
C VAL A 348 3.42 -11.20 -8.86
N LEU A 349 3.36 -12.44 -9.37
CA LEU A 349 4.51 -13.32 -9.48
C LEU A 349 5.57 -12.72 -10.42
N ARG A 350 5.14 -12.05 -11.49
CA ARG A 350 6.01 -11.26 -12.36
C ARG A 350 6.68 -10.12 -11.60
N LEU A 351 5.91 -9.33 -10.85
CA LEU A 351 6.43 -8.24 -10.01
C LEU A 351 7.44 -8.74 -8.96
N VAL A 352 7.19 -9.88 -8.30
CA VAL A 352 8.10 -10.51 -7.29
C VAL A 352 9.41 -11.04 -7.90
N LYS A 353 9.38 -11.39 -9.19
CA LYS A 353 10.56 -11.86 -9.92
C LYS A 353 11.42 -10.69 -10.41
N GLU A 354 10.81 -9.66 -10.99
CA GLU A 354 11.51 -8.53 -11.62
C GLU A 354 11.91 -7.44 -10.62
N VAL A 355 11.01 -7.04 -9.71
CA VAL A 355 11.38 -6.27 -8.50
C VAL A 355 11.65 -7.28 -7.38
N PRO A 356 12.82 -7.26 -6.72
CA PRO A 356 13.12 -8.18 -5.62
C PRO A 356 12.31 -7.83 -4.36
N LEU A 357 11.03 -8.19 -4.37
CA LEU A 357 10.12 -8.10 -3.23
C LEU A 357 10.54 -9.11 -2.17
N HIS A 358 11.04 -8.63 -1.04
CA HIS A 358 11.60 -9.49 0.01
C HIS A 358 10.50 -10.23 0.80
N GLY A 359 9.27 -9.73 0.77
CA GLY A 359 8.11 -10.38 1.35
C GLY A 359 6.79 -9.74 0.92
N LEU A 360 5.72 -10.52 0.99
CA LEU A 360 4.36 -10.11 0.65
C LEU A 360 3.37 -10.50 1.73
N ALA A 361 2.55 -9.56 2.19
CA ALA A 361 1.26 -9.88 2.77
C ALA A 361 0.28 -10.20 1.62
N VAL A 362 -0.38 -11.35 1.66
CA VAL A 362 -1.36 -11.78 0.66
C VAL A 362 -2.75 -11.68 1.27
N THR A 363 -3.67 -10.98 0.61
CA THR A 363 -5.08 -10.90 1.00
C THR A 363 -6.01 -11.47 -0.08
N MET A 364 -7.32 -11.26 0.07
CA MET A 364 -8.34 -11.68 -0.90
C MET A 364 -8.06 -11.09 -2.30
N PRO A 365 -8.24 -11.83 -3.39
CA PRO A 365 -8.64 -13.25 -3.47
C PRO A 365 -7.48 -14.26 -3.32
N PHE A 366 -6.22 -13.82 -3.43
CA PHE A 366 -5.08 -14.68 -3.77
C PHE A 366 -4.60 -15.65 -2.67
N LYS A 367 -5.04 -15.52 -1.41
CA LYS A 367 -4.57 -16.34 -0.26
C LYS A 367 -4.54 -17.86 -0.51
N GLY A 368 -5.50 -18.41 -1.26
CA GLY A 368 -5.55 -19.84 -1.59
C GLY A 368 -4.79 -20.22 -2.88
N GLU A 369 -4.64 -19.29 -3.80
CA GLU A 369 -4.02 -19.51 -5.12
C GLU A 369 -2.49 -19.51 -5.03
N ILE A 370 -1.93 -18.58 -4.22
CA ILE A 370 -0.49 -18.40 -4.02
C ILE A 370 0.23 -19.69 -3.58
N LEU A 371 -0.44 -20.61 -2.88
CA LEU A 371 0.14 -21.87 -2.43
C LEU A 371 0.75 -22.70 -3.56
N LYS A 372 0.20 -22.64 -4.78
CA LYS A 372 0.70 -23.37 -5.95
C LYS A 372 2.04 -22.84 -6.49
N HIS A 373 2.49 -21.70 -5.98
CA HIS A 373 3.67 -20.97 -6.44
C HIS A 373 4.72 -20.83 -5.33
N LEU A 374 4.54 -21.54 -4.22
CA LEU A 374 5.52 -21.64 -3.14
C LEU A 374 6.44 -22.84 -3.38
N THR A 375 7.71 -22.67 -3.03
CA THR A 375 8.69 -23.75 -2.94
C THR A 375 8.42 -24.63 -1.72
N ASN A 376 7.95 -24.03 -0.61
CA ASN A 376 7.48 -24.75 0.58
C ASN A 376 6.55 -23.88 1.45
N THR A 377 5.80 -24.47 2.38
CA THR A 377 4.98 -23.79 3.39
C THR A 377 5.01 -24.56 4.71
N ASP A 378 4.54 -23.96 5.81
CA ASP A 378 4.41 -24.71 7.07
C ASP A 378 3.18 -25.64 7.05
N ALA A 379 3.28 -26.78 7.75
CA ALA A 379 2.26 -27.82 7.76
C ALA A 379 0.91 -27.39 8.38
N LEU A 380 0.80 -26.21 9.00
CA LEU A 380 -0.47 -25.66 9.47
C LEU A 380 -1.10 -24.78 8.39
N SER A 381 -0.31 -23.94 7.70
CA SER A 381 -0.72 -23.22 6.48
C SER A 381 -1.22 -24.16 5.38
N GLU A 382 -0.57 -25.31 5.25
CA GLU A 382 -0.94 -26.40 4.33
C GLU A 382 -2.33 -26.97 4.66
N LYS A 383 -2.57 -27.35 5.94
CA LYS A 383 -3.89 -27.79 6.45
C LYS A 383 -4.96 -26.72 6.28
N ILE A 384 -4.59 -25.45 6.48
CA ILE A 384 -5.43 -24.26 6.29
C ILE A 384 -5.66 -23.95 4.80
N GLY A 385 -4.86 -24.48 3.88
CA GLY A 385 -5.03 -24.30 2.43
C GLY A 385 -5.09 -22.83 2.01
N ALA A 386 -4.43 -21.95 2.77
CA ALA A 386 -4.30 -20.53 2.49
C ALA A 386 -3.05 -19.95 3.17
N CYS A 387 -2.27 -19.19 2.42
CA CYS A 387 -1.10 -18.43 2.89
C CYS A 387 -1.44 -16.94 2.86
N ASN A 388 -1.11 -16.21 3.93
CA ASN A 388 -1.27 -14.75 3.99
C ASN A 388 0.06 -13.99 4.00
N THR A 389 1.19 -14.70 4.05
CA THR A 389 2.53 -14.14 4.27
C THR A 389 3.55 -14.93 3.48
N VAL A 390 4.14 -14.33 2.45
CA VAL A 390 5.23 -14.92 1.66
C VAL A 390 6.55 -14.25 2.02
N VAL A 391 7.61 -15.04 2.04
CA VAL A 391 9.01 -14.62 2.15
C VAL A 391 9.72 -15.02 0.86
N ARG A 392 10.50 -14.10 0.27
CA ARG A 392 11.40 -14.42 -0.84
C ARG A 392 12.80 -14.66 -0.28
N ALA A 393 13.30 -15.87 -0.44
CA ALA A 393 14.67 -16.21 -0.06
C ALA A 393 15.71 -15.62 -1.03
N LEU A 394 16.99 -15.70 -0.66
CA LEU A 394 18.10 -15.10 -1.41
C LEU A 394 18.29 -15.73 -2.80
N ASP A 395 18.02 -17.03 -2.91
CA ASP A 395 17.96 -17.82 -4.15
C ASP A 395 16.75 -17.49 -5.04
N GLY A 396 15.78 -16.72 -4.53
CA GLY A 396 14.53 -16.40 -5.21
C GLY A 396 13.37 -17.35 -4.94
N ASN A 397 13.56 -18.41 -4.14
CA ASN A 397 12.49 -19.32 -3.75
C ASN A 397 11.46 -18.62 -2.84
N LEU A 398 10.20 -19.04 -2.92
CA LEU A 398 9.07 -18.45 -2.19
C LEU A 398 8.58 -19.38 -1.08
N TYR A 399 8.58 -18.88 0.15
CA TYR A 399 8.17 -19.63 1.34
C TYR A 399 6.94 -18.98 1.96
N GLY A 400 5.87 -19.76 2.19
CA GLY A 400 4.59 -19.23 2.66
C GLY A 400 4.24 -19.61 4.09
N PHE A 401 3.54 -18.70 4.76
CA PHE A 401 3.07 -18.81 6.14
C PHE A 401 1.66 -18.22 6.29
N ASN A 402 0.96 -18.58 7.37
CA ASN A 402 -0.34 -18.03 7.73
C ASN A 402 -0.29 -17.38 9.12
N THR A 403 -0.13 -16.05 9.14
CA THR A 403 -0.12 -15.24 10.36
C THR A 403 -1.52 -14.88 10.87
N ASP A 404 -2.59 -15.18 10.12
CA ASP A 404 -3.97 -15.07 10.63
C ASP A 404 -4.16 -16.04 11.82
N VAL A 405 -3.43 -17.18 11.83
CA VAL A 405 -3.33 -18.10 12.98
C VAL A 405 -2.77 -17.39 14.21
N ALA A 406 -1.58 -16.78 14.09
CA ALA A 406 -0.93 -16.09 15.19
C ALA A 406 -1.80 -14.94 15.72
N ALA A 407 -2.55 -14.29 14.83
CA ALA A 407 -3.48 -13.22 15.14
C ALA A 407 -4.75 -13.63 15.88
N VAL A 408 -5.13 -14.91 15.81
CA VAL A 408 -6.18 -15.49 16.68
C VAL A 408 -5.57 -16.02 17.97
N VAL A 409 -4.46 -16.75 17.87
CA VAL A 409 -3.85 -17.47 18.99
C VAL A 409 -3.23 -16.54 20.02
N ARG A 410 -2.40 -15.56 19.63
CA ARG A 410 -1.66 -14.70 20.58
C ARG A 410 -2.58 -13.85 21.48
N PRO A 411 -3.63 -13.17 20.98
CA PRO A 411 -4.57 -12.44 21.83
C PRO A 411 -5.27 -13.29 22.88
N LEU A 412 -5.54 -14.57 22.56
CA LEU A 412 -6.19 -15.51 23.46
C LEU A 412 -5.20 -16.07 24.49
N GLU A 413 -4.00 -16.48 24.09
CA GLU A 413 -2.96 -17.00 25.01
C GLU A 413 -2.50 -15.97 26.06
N ARG A 414 -2.60 -14.67 25.74
CA ARG A 414 -2.40 -13.57 26.71
C ARG A 414 -3.46 -13.53 27.82
N ARG A 415 -4.67 -14.07 27.56
CA ARG A 415 -5.85 -13.94 28.43
C ARG A 415 -6.25 -15.26 29.12
N LEU A 416 -6.14 -16.40 28.44
CA LEU A 416 -6.43 -17.75 28.97
C LEU A 416 -5.52 -18.82 28.35
N PRO A 417 -5.28 -19.97 29.01
CA PRO A 417 -4.79 -21.17 28.32
C PRO A 417 -5.77 -21.64 27.25
N LEU A 418 -5.25 -22.06 26.07
CA LEU A 418 -6.07 -22.54 24.95
C LEU A 418 -6.34 -24.05 24.98
N ARG A 419 -5.47 -24.83 25.61
CA ARG A 419 -5.63 -26.28 25.71
C ARG A 419 -6.91 -26.62 26.48
N ASP A 420 -7.72 -27.51 25.93
CA ASP A 420 -8.99 -28.01 26.47
C ASP A 420 -10.06 -26.90 26.69
N ALA A 421 -9.80 -25.65 26.26
CA ALA A 421 -10.75 -24.53 26.34
C ALA A 421 -11.83 -24.65 25.26
N ARG A 422 -13.10 -24.38 25.62
CA ARG A 422 -14.25 -24.52 24.71
C ARG A 422 -14.44 -23.23 23.92
N VAL A 423 -14.23 -23.29 22.60
CA VAL A 423 -14.29 -22.10 21.74
C VAL A 423 -15.38 -22.25 20.68
N LEU A 424 -16.36 -21.33 20.68
CA LEU A 424 -17.30 -21.19 19.57
C LEU A 424 -16.67 -20.31 18.49
N VAL A 425 -16.51 -20.85 17.28
CA VAL A 425 -16.17 -20.05 16.08
C VAL A 425 -17.44 -19.84 15.26
N ILE A 426 -17.77 -18.58 15.04
CA ILE A 426 -18.86 -18.14 14.18
C ILE A 426 -18.30 -17.88 12.78
N GLY A 427 -18.82 -18.63 11.80
CA GLY A 427 -18.41 -18.58 10.40
C GLY A 427 -17.65 -19.82 9.94
N ALA A 428 -17.55 -19.98 8.61
CA ALA A 428 -16.78 -21.06 7.97
C ALA A 428 -15.96 -20.58 6.74
N GLY A 429 -15.67 -19.27 6.67
CA GLY A 429 -14.83 -18.66 5.64
C GLY A 429 -13.33 -18.80 5.91
N GLY A 430 -12.48 -18.15 5.10
CA GLY A 430 -11.02 -18.24 5.22
C GLY A 430 -10.47 -17.82 6.59
N ALA A 431 -10.98 -16.72 7.17
CA ALA A 431 -10.63 -16.30 8.53
C ALA A 431 -11.02 -17.34 9.60
N ALA A 432 -12.24 -17.88 9.50
CA ALA A 432 -12.72 -18.94 10.39
C ALA A 432 -11.89 -20.22 10.25
N ARG A 433 -11.44 -20.56 9.03
CA ARG A 433 -10.58 -21.71 8.77
C ARG A 433 -9.20 -21.55 9.43
N ALA A 434 -8.57 -20.37 9.35
CA ALA A 434 -7.34 -20.08 10.08
C ALA A 434 -7.54 -20.14 11.61
N ALA A 435 -8.63 -19.54 12.12
CA ALA A 435 -8.98 -19.58 13.54
C ALA A 435 -9.17 -21.02 14.05
N VAL A 436 -10.02 -21.81 13.38
CA VAL A 436 -10.35 -23.20 13.74
C VAL A 436 -9.09 -24.08 13.77
N PHE A 437 -8.28 -24.06 12.71
CA PHE A 437 -7.06 -24.88 12.67
C PHE A 437 -6.03 -24.43 13.71
N GLY A 438 -5.81 -23.12 13.89
CA GLY A 438 -4.90 -22.60 14.91
C GLY A 438 -5.31 -22.96 16.34
N LEU A 439 -6.60 -22.88 16.64
CA LEU A 439 -7.15 -23.28 17.94
C LEU A 439 -7.07 -24.81 18.15
N LYS A 440 -7.36 -25.61 17.13
CA LYS A 440 -7.23 -27.08 17.19
C LYS A 440 -5.79 -27.54 17.37
N ASP A 441 -4.82 -26.85 16.76
CA ASP A 441 -3.38 -27.10 16.91
C ASP A 441 -2.90 -26.82 18.34
N LYS A 442 -3.45 -25.77 18.98
CA LYS A 442 -3.25 -25.47 20.42
C LYS A 442 -4.10 -26.33 21.37
N GLY A 443 -4.78 -27.37 20.87
CA GLY A 443 -5.52 -28.32 21.70
C GLY A 443 -6.87 -27.84 22.21
N ALA A 444 -7.47 -26.80 21.62
CA ALA A 444 -8.79 -26.30 22.03
C ALA A 444 -9.94 -27.23 21.58
N ASP A 445 -11.05 -27.16 22.32
CA ASP A 445 -12.32 -27.80 21.98
C ASP A 445 -13.17 -26.84 21.14
N VAL A 446 -12.89 -26.83 19.84
CA VAL A 446 -13.51 -25.93 18.87
C VAL A 446 -14.88 -26.46 18.42
N THR A 447 -15.89 -25.62 18.55
CA THR A 447 -17.24 -25.81 18.01
C THR A 447 -17.51 -24.74 16.96
N ILE A 448 -18.03 -25.12 15.79
CA ILE A 448 -18.29 -24.22 14.66
C ILE A 448 -19.78 -24.03 14.47
N VAL A 449 -20.20 -22.79 14.20
CA VAL A 449 -21.57 -22.47 13.76
C VAL A 449 -21.50 -21.53 12.56
N ASN A 450 -22.37 -21.71 11.56
CA ASN A 450 -22.43 -20.82 10.40
C ASN A 450 -23.85 -20.77 9.82
N ARG A 451 -24.17 -19.71 9.06
CA ARG A 451 -25.44 -19.53 8.34
C ARG A 451 -25.81 -20.70 7.40
N THR A 452 -24.80 -21.39 6.88
CA THR A 452 -24.95 -22.53 5.94
C THR A 452 -24.30 -23.75 6.60
N PRO A 453 -25.07 -24.62 7.30
CA PRO A 453 -24.54 -25.66 8.18
C PRO A 453 -23.53 -26.61 7.52
N GLU A 454 -23.72 -26.89 6.24
CA GLU A 454 -22.93 -27.82 5.42
C GLU A 454 -21.47 -27.35 5.31
N THR A 455 -21.26 -26.03 5.25
CA THR A 455 -19.92 -25.42 5.22
C THR A 455 -19.22 -25.52 6.57
N ALA A 456 -19.95 -25.37 7.67
CA ALA A 456 -19.41 -25.59 9.02
C ALA A 456 -19.07 -27.08 9.23
N GLN A 457 -19.94 -27.99 8.80
CA GLN A 457 -19.70 -29.44 8.84
C GLN A 457 -18.47 -29.85 8.02
N LYS A 458 -18.28 -29.27 6.82
CA LYS A 458 -17.09 -29.52 5.99
C LYS A 458 -15.81 -29.07 6.70
N LEU A 459 -15.78 -27.87 7.27
CA LEU A 459 -14.63 -27.37 8.02
C LEU A 459 -14.38 -28.17 9.31
N ALA A 460 -15.45 -28.55 10.02
CA ALA A 460 -15.38 -29.33 11.25
C ALA A 460 -14.78 -30.73 11.02
N ARG A 461 -15.21 -31.44 9.96
CA ARG A 461 -14.62 -32.72 9.54
C ARG A 461 -13.14 -32.60 9.20
N GLN A 462 -12.75 -31.53 8.50
CA GLN A 462 -11.35 -31.28 8.13
C GLN A 462 -10.44 -30.99 9.34
N ALA A 463 -10.95 -30.28 10.36
CA ALA A 463 -10.18 -29.83 11.51
C ALA A 463 -10.32 -30.72 12.77
N LYS A 464 -11.14 -31.78 12.73
CA LYS A 464 -11.55 -32.56 13.92
C LYS A 464 -12.15 -31.64 15.01
N ALA A 465 -13.06 -30.77 14.58
CA ALA A 465 -13.86 -29.87 15.41
C ALA A 465 -15.33 -30.31 15.42
N ARG A 466 -16.16 -29.72 16.29
CA ARG A 466 -17.61 -30.00 16.38
C ARG A 466 -18.44 -28.95 15.63
N THR A 467 -19.72 -29.22 15.41
CA THR A 467 -20.70 -28.22 14.93
C THR A 467 -21.91 -28.16 15.84
N ILE A 468 -22.47 -26.97 16.03
CA ILE A 468 -23.70 -26.73 16.78
C ILE A 468 -24.76 -26.08 15.86
N ARG A 469 -26.06 -26.27 16.15
CA ARG A 469 -27.14 -25.52 15.46
C ARG A 469 -27.39 -24.19 16.16
N TYR A 470 -27.88 -23.17 15.43
CA TYR A 470 -28.04 -21.82 15.98
C TYR A 470 -29.04 -21.77 17.16
N GLU A 471 -30.07 -22.62 17.10
CA GLU A 471 -31.13 -22.75 18.11
C GLU A 471 -30.62 -23.35 19.42
N GLN A 472 -29.47 -24.03 19.39
CA GLN A 472 -28.86 -24.67 20.56
C GLN A 472 -27.89 -23.72 21.31
N LEU A 473 -27.52 -22.58 20.72
CA LEU A 473 -26.51 -21.66 21.29
C LEU A 473 -26.90 -21.13 22.68
N ALA A 474 -28.19 -20.82 22.91
CA ALA A 474 -28.67 -20.32 24.20
C ALA A 474 -28.56 -21.37 25.33
N LYS A 475 -28.41 -22.66 25.00
CA LYS A 475 -28.22 -23.76 25.97
C LYS A 475 -26.76 -24.20 26.11
N ALA A 476 -25.85 -23.62 25.33
CA ALA A 476 -24.42 -23.92 25.38
C ALA A 476 -23.66 -22.85 26.19
N SER A 477 -22.54 -23.26 26.78
CA SER A 477 -21.56 -22.35 27.40
C SER A 477 -20.18 -22.56 26.80
N PHE A 478 -19.45 -21.47 26.62
CA PHE A 478 -18.12 -21.47 26.04
C PHE A 478 -17.15 -20.68 26.92
N ASP A 479 -15.86 -20.92 26.77
CA ASP A 479 -14.83 -20.08 27.39
C ASP A 479 -14.54 -18.87 26.49
N VAL A 480 -14.65 -19.05 25.16
CA VAL A 480 -14.50 -17.97 24.16
C VAL A 480 -15.59 -18.07 23.08
N ILE A 481 -16.18 -16.93 22.71
CA ILE A 481 -16.95 -16.76 21.46
C ILE A 481 -16.12 -15.91 20.49
N LEU A 482 -15.88 -16.42 19.28
CA LEU A 482 -15.06 -15.79 18.25
C LEU A 482 -15.88 -15.55 16.98
N ASN A 483 -16.06 -14.28 16.56
CA ASN A 483 -16.65 -13.93 15.28
C ASN A 483 -15.60 -13.86 14.17
N ALA A 484 -15.73 -14.75 13.18
CA ALA A 484 -14.93 -14.79 11.95
C ALA A 484 -15.78 -14.56 10.68
N THR A 485 -16.91 -13.84 10.83
CA THR A 485 -17.77 -13.38 9.73
C THR A 485 -17.69 -11.86 9.55
N PRO A 486 -18.00 -11.31 8.37
CA PRO A 486 -18.06 -9.85 8.15
C PRO A 486 -19.32 -9.19 8.76
N ILE A 487 -20.08 -9.87 9.62
CA ILE A 487 -21.23 -9.27 10.31
C ILE A 487 -20.69 -8.26 11.35
N GLY A 488 -21.28 -7.06 11.40
CA GLY A 488 -20.75 -5.93 12.16
C GLY A 488 -19.69 -5.10 11.42
N MET A 489 -19.16 -5.54 10.27
CA MET A 489 -18.21 -4.76 9.48
C MET A 489 -18.91 -3.59 8.76
N HIS A 490 -18.21 -2.46 8.57
CA HIS A 490 -18.74 -1.35 7.78
C HIS A 490 -19.16 -1.82 6.37
N GLY A 491 -20.32 -1.37 5.88
CA GLY A 491 -20.91 -1.83 4.62
C GLY A 491 -21.66 -3.18 4.68
N HIS A 492 -21.60 -3.91 5.80
CA HIS A 492 -22.33 -5.16 6.03
C HIS A 492 -23.49 -4.98 7.03
N LYS A 493 -24.12 -6.09 7.47
CA LYS A 493 -25.20 -6.05 8.45
C LYS A 493 -24.72 -5.48 9.79
N GLN A 494 -25.33 -4.39 10.24
CA GLN A 494 -25.02 -3.68 11.49
C GLN A 494 -25.77 -4.23 12.73
N GLN A 495 -26.30 -5.44 12.65
CA GLN A 495 -26.90 -6.15 13.79
C GLN A 495 -26.01 -7.34 14.14
N SER A 496 -25.81 -7.59 15.43
CA SER A 496 -25.18 -8.83 15.90
C SER A 496 -25.99 -10.03 15.42
N TRP A 497 -25.30 -11.11 15.03
CA TRP A 497 -25.95 -12.37 14.69
C TRP A 497 -26.29 -13.21 15.93
N LEU A 498 -25.58 -13.01 17.04
CA LEU A 498 -25.99 -13.51 18.34
C LEU A 498 -26.97 -12.54 19.01
N LYS A 499 -27.99 -13.10 19.65
CA LYS A 499 -28.83 -12.39 20.62
C LYS A 499 -28.15 -12.34 22.00
N PRO A 500 -28.57 -11.45 22.92
CA PRO A 500 -28.00 -11.37 24.27
C PRO A 500 -28.06 -12.69 25.07
N ASP A 501 -29.13 -13.47 24.93
CA ASP A 501 -29.33 -14.79 25.56
C ASP A 501 -28.40 -15.90 25.02
N GLN A 502 -27.77 -15.67 23.87
CA GLN A 502 -26.82 -16.58 23.24
C GLN A 502 -25.36 -16.21 23.54
N LEU A 503 -25.10 -15.04 24.15
CA LEU A 503 -23.76 -14.56 24.47
C LEU A 503 -23.28 -15.13 25.82
N ASN A 504 -23.10 -16.46 25.85
CA ASN A 504 -22.79 -17.25 27.03
C ASN A 504 -21.31 -17.68 27.03
N ALA A 505 -20.41 -16.70 27.20
CA ALA A 505 -18.97 -16.92 27.22
C ALA A 505 -18.21 -16.06 28.24
N ARG A 506 -16.99 -16.49 28.58
CA ARG A 506 -16.08 -15.77 29.48
C ARG A 506 -15.28 -14.66 28.79
N LEU A 507 -15.16 -14.71 27.46
CA LEU A 507 -14.41 -13.79 26.62
C LEU A 507 -15.05 -13.74 25.23
N VAL A 508 -15.12 -12.54 24.64
CA VAL A 508 -15.66 -12.34 23.27
C VAL A 508 -14.55 -11.76 22.37
N PHE A 509 -14.38 -12.34 21.19
CA PHE A 509 -13.38 -11.91 20.21
C PHE A 509 -14.10 -11.64 18.88
N ASP A 510 -13.99 -10.43 18.36
CA ASP A 510 -14.42 -10.13 16.99
C ASP A 510 -13.20 -9.97 16.07
N MET A 511 -13.19 -10.62 14.90
CA MET A 511 -12.15 -10.42 13.89
C MET A 511 -12.43 -9.20 12.99
N VAL A 512 -13.62 -8.60 13.07
CA VAL A 512 -13.93 -7.34 12.40
C VAL A 512 -13.19 -6.18 13.09
N TYR A 513 -12.39 -5.44 12.31
CA TYR A 513 -11.56 -4.33 12.80
C TYR A 513 -12.07 -2.93 12.39
N ASN A 514 -13.07 -2.86 11.50
CA ASN A 514 -13.65 -1.62 11.02
C ASN A 514 -15.19 -1.74 10.94
N PRO A 515 -15.97 -1.07 11.82
CA PRO A 515 -15.54 -0.16 12.87
C PRO A 515 -14.74 -0.86 13.99
N ILE A 516 -14.10 -0.07 14.87
CA ILE A 516 -13.44 -0.58 16.08
C ILE A 516 -14.46 -1.23 17.03
N GLU A 517 -15.64 -0.61 17.17
CA GLU A 517 -16.72 -1.07 18.03
C GLU A 517 -17.85 -1.71 17.22
N THR A 518 -17.87 -3.04 17.17
CA THR A 518 -18.92 -3.80 16.48
C THR A 518 -20.14 -3.99 17.40
N PRO A 519 -21.33 -4.33 16.83
CA PRO A 519 -22.51 -4.67 17.62
C PRO A 519 -22.29 -5.85 18.59
N LEU A 520 -21.37 -6.77 18.28
CA LEU A 520 -21.02 -7.90 19.15
C LEU A 520 -20.13 -7.45 20.32
N LEU A 521 -19.12 -6.62 20.05
CA LEU A 521 -18.23 -6.08 21.09
C LEU A 521 -19.00 -5.19 22.08
N ARG A 522 -19.96 -4.39 21.57
CA ARG A 522 -20.84 -3.58 22.40
C ARG A 522 -21.72 -4.45 23.32
N MET A 523 -22.40 -5.45 22.76
CA MET A 523 -23.24 -6.39 23.53
C MET A 523 -22.42 -7.17 24.57
N ALA A 524 -21.15 -7.47 24.30
CA ALA A 524 -20.25 -8.09 25.26
C ALA A 524 -19.96 -7.15 26.44
N ARG A 525 -19.65 -5.87 26.18
CA ARG A 525 -19.39 -4.85 27.20
C ARG A 525 -20.64 -4.49 28.01
N GLU A 526 -21.81 -4.43 27.38
CA GLU A 526 -23.11 -4.27 28.05
C GLU A 526 -23.39 -5.41 29.07
N LYS A 527 -22.85 -6.61 28.83
CA LYS A 527 -22.88 -7.75 29.76
C LYS A 527 -21.63 -7.84 30.68
N GLY A 528 -20.76 -6.84 30.69
CA GLY A 528 -19.53 -6.83 31.49
C GLY A 528 -18.46 -7.83 31.07
N LEU A 529 -18.57 -8.43 29.88
CA LEU A 529 -17.62 -9.42 29.38
C LEU A 529 -16.34 -8.74 28.84
N PRO A 530 -15.15 -9.31 29.10
CA PRO A 530 -13.92 -8.85 28.46
C PRO A 530 -13.97 -9.12 26.96
N VAL A 531 -13.25 -8.29 26.20
CA VAL A 531 -13.25 -8.33 24.74
C VAL A 531 -11.84 -8.36 24.11
N ILE A 532 -11.77 -8.91 22.91
CA ILE A 532 -10.66 -8.74 21.95
C ILE A 532 -11.25 -8.13 20.68
N THR A 533 -10.68 -7.02 20.22
CA THR A 533 -11.13 -6.32 19.01
C THR A 533 -10.42 -6.85 17.77
N GLY A 534 -11.03 -6.68 16.59
CA GLY A 534 -10.38 -7.03 15.33
C GLY A 534 -9.14 -6.18 15.05
N VAL A 535 -9.00 -5.02 15.72
CA VAL A 535 -7.80 -4.20 15.65
C VAL A 535 -6.60 -4.93 16.25
N GLU A 536 -6.77 -5.62 17.38
CA GLU A 536 -5.70 -6.45 17.98
C GLU A 536 -5.30 -7.59 17.03
N MET A 537 -6.27 -8.28 16.42
CA MET A 537 -6.04 -9.30 15.37
C MET A 537 -5.26 -8.71 14.18
N PHE A 538 -5.70 -7.57 13.65
CA PHE A 538 -5.08 -6.91 12.51
C PHE A 538 -3.63 -6.50 12.79
N VAL A 539 -3.33 -6.04 14.01
CA VAL A 539 -1.96 -5.76 14.45
C VAL A 539 -1.16 -7.05 14.57
N GLN A 540 -1.69 -8.09 15.23
CA GLN A 540 -0.95 -9.34 15.45
C GLN A 540 -0.55 -10.08 14.16
N GLN A 541 -1.39 -10.09 13.11
CA GLN A 541 -0.98 -10.69 11.82
C GLN A 541 0.17 -9.92 11.16
N GLY A 542 0.21 -8.60 11.35
CA GLY A 542 1.24 -7.69 10.84
C GLY A 542 2.52 -7.75 11.67
N ALA A 543 2.40 -7.82 13.00
CA ALA A 543 3.50 -8.05 13.91
C ALA A 543 4.23 -9.36 13.57
N ARG A 544 3.49 -10.46 13.38
CA ARG A 544 4.10 -11.74 13.00
C ARG A 544 4.68 -11.74 11.59
N GLN A 545 4.08 -11.01 10.63
CA GLN A 545 4.68 -10.76 9.31
C GLN A 545 6.03 -10.05 9.43
N PHE A 546 6.08 -8.97 10.20
CA PHE A 546 7.28 -8.18 10.43
C PHE A 546 8.39 -9.01 11.07
N GLU A 547 8.07 -9.81 12.11
CA GLU A 547 9.02 -10.77 12.72
C GLU A 547 9.61 -11.74 11.68
N ILE A 548 8.75 -12.33 10.84
CA ILE A 548 9.15 -13.31 9.82
C ILE A 548 10.09 -12.68 8.77
N TRP A 549 9.84 -11.43 8.36
CA TRP A 549 10.63 -10.76 7.32
C TRP A 549 11.92 -10.09 7.80
N THR A 550 12.02 -9.77 9.09
CA THR A 550 13.12 -8.95 9.64
C THR A 550 13.97 -9.65 10.69
N GLY A 551 13.45 -10.72 11.31
CA GLY A 551 14.06 -11.35 12.49
C GLY A 551 13.97 -10.51 13.77
N LYS A 552 13.31 -9.34 13.73
CA LYS A 552 13.18 -8.41 14.86
C LYS A 552 11.81 -8.55 15.56
N PRO A 553 11.71 -8.24 16.86
CA PRO A 553 10.41 -8.07 17.52
C PRO A 553 9.64 -6.92 16.86
N ALA A 554 8.32 -7.06 16.74
CA ALA A 554 7.47 -6.00 16.20
C ALA A 554 7.10 -4.97 17.29
N PRO A 555 7.05 -3.66 16.97
CA PRO A 555 6.54 -2.63 17.87
C PRO A 555 5.01 -2.66 17.89
N GLU A 556 4.43 -3.68 18.53
CA GLU A 556 2.98 -3.94 18.56
C GLU A 556 2.17 -2.74 19.07
N ASP A 557 2.67 -2.04 20.09
CA ASP A 557 1.97 -0.92 20.74
C ASP A 557 1.91 0.33 19.83
N GLU A 558 2.99 0.68 19.15
CA GLU A 558 2.98 1.74 18.14
C GLU A 558 2.13 1.37 16.92
N MET A 559 2.19 0.13 16.45
CA MET A 559 1.28 -0.37 15.40
C MET A 559 -0.20 -0.20 15.82
N LEU A 560 -0.54 -0.60 17.05
CA LEU A 560 -1.90 -0.53 17.59
C LEU A 560 -2.40 0.91 17.71
N ARG A 561 -1.59 1.83 18.27
CA ARG A 561 -1.93 3.26 18.35
C ARG A 561 -2.18 3.86 16.96
N ALA A 562 -1.34 3.55 15.98
CA ALA A 562 -1.49 4.05 14.61
C ALA A 562 -2.77 3.54 13.93
N VAL A 563 -3.14 2.26 14.09
CA VAL A 563 -4.39 1.73 13.50
C VAL A 563 -5.63 2.35 14.17
N VAL A 564 -5.63 2.49 15.50
CA VAL A 564 -6.75 3.12 16.24
C VAL A 564 -6.95 4.58 15.80
N HIS A 565 -5.88 5.38 15.73
CA HIS A 565 -5.97 6.78 15.29
C HIS A 565 -6.43 6.89 13.82
N ALA A 566 -5.89 6.05 12.91
CA ALA A 566 -6.30 6.02 11.50
C ALA A 566 -7.78 5.62 11.31
N LEU A 567 -8.32 4.74 12.16
CA LEU A 567 -9.73 4.34 12.12
C LEU A 567 -10.65 5.43 12.70
N ARG A 568 -10.29 6.07 13.84
CA ARG A 568 -11.06 7.20 14.39
C ARG A 568 -11.21 8.34 13.39
N ARG A 569 -10.11 8.71 12.70
CA ARG A 569 -10.13 9.70 11.61
C ARG A 569 -11.04 9.31 10.45
N ARG A 570 -11.16 8.01 10.12
CA ARG A 570 -12.10 7.51 9.09
C ARG A 570 -13.56 7.53 9.56
N SER A 571 -13.83 7.39 10.85
CA SER A 571 -15.17 7.51 11.45
C SER A 571 -15.65 8.95 11.66
N GLY A 572 -14.75 9.95 11.60
CA GLY A 572 -15.06 11.34 11.97
C GLY A 572 -15.14 11.57 13.49
N GLU A 573 -14.63 10.63 14.29
CA GLU A 573 -14.62 10.72 15.76
C GLU A 573 -13.52 11.67 16.24
N GLN A 574 -13.89 12.75 16.93
CA GLN A 574 -12.94 13.67 17.59
C GLN A 574 -12.21 12.99 18.76
N GLU A 575 -11.02 13.49 19.12
CA GLU A 575 -10.11 12.83 20.07
C GLU A 575 -10.49 12.99 21.56
N ASN A 576 -11.65 12.45 21.96
CA ASN A 576 -11.96 12.21 23.37
C ASN A 576 -10.96 11.20 23.97
N HIS A 577 -10.09 11.68 24.86
CA HIS A 577 -8.99 10.90 25.44
C HIS A 577 -9.43 9.69 26.28
N SER A 578 -10.67 9.66 26.80
CA SER A 578 -11.16 8.65 27.75
C SER A 578 -11.17 7.19 27.27
N LEU A 579 -11.09 6.94 25.96
CA LEU A 579 -11.05 5.59 25.40
C LEU A 579 -9.62 5.03 25.21
N ALA A 580 -8.57 5.81 25.43
CA ALA A 580 -7.19 5.32 25.33
C ALA A 580 -6.87 4.30 26.46
N ASP A 581 -7.24 4.64 27.69
CA ASP A 581 -6.93 3.85 28.89
C ASP A 581 -7.68 2.50 28.94
N SER A 582 -8.77 2.39 28.18
CA SER A 582 -9.52 1.13 28.01
C SER A 582 -8.78 0.07 27.19
N ILE A 583 -7.66 0.41 26.55
CA ILE A 583 -6.80 -0.48 25.76
C ILE A 583 -5.49 -0.78 26.51
N ALA A 584 -5.57 -0.90 27.84
CA ALA A 584 -4.45 -1.36 28.67
C ALA A 584 -4.09 -2.84 28.39
N PRO A 585 -2.80 -3.24 28.50
CA PRO A 585 -2.39 -4.62 28.29
C PRO A 585 -3.07 -5.57 29.28
N ALA A 586 -3.68 -6.64 28.74
CA ALA A 586 -4.59 -7.49 29.50
C ALA A 586 -3.92 -8.25 30.66
N ARG A 587 -4.52 -8.19 31.84
CA ARG A 587 -4.22 -9.14 32.94
C ARG A 587 -4.78 -10.52 32.58
N ARG A 588 -4.01 -11.58 32.84
CA ARG A 588 -4.45 -12.98 32.65
C ARG A 588 -5.70 -13.26 33.50
N LEU A 589 -6.72 -13.86 32.91
CA LEU A 589 -7.94 -14.26 33.62
C LEU A 589 -7.65 -15.49 34.50
N THR A 590 -8.07 -15.46 35.76
CA THR A 590 -8.08 -16.65 36.60
C THR A 590 -9.21 -17.59 36.19
N ILE A 591 -8.91 -18.88 36.11
CA ILE A 591 -9.90 -19.94 35.88
C ILE A 591 -10.24 -20.53 37.25
N PRO A 592 -11.47 -20.37 37.76
CA PRO A 592 -11.96 -21.21 38.83
C PRO A 592 -11.99 -22.66 38.33
N ALA A 593 -11.46 -23.59 39.11
CA ALA A 593 -11.63 -25.01 38.83
C ALA A 593 -13.13 -25.35 38.79
N ALA A 594 -13.53 -26.26 37.92
CA ALA A 594 -14.91 -26.74 37.90
C ALA A 594 -15.22 -27.41 39.25
N LYS A 595 -16.31 -26.99 39.91
CA LYS A 595 -16.88 -27.78 41.01
C LYS A 595 -17.38 -29.11 40.44
N PRO A 596 -17.17 -30.24 41.12
CA PRO A 596 -17.92 -31.47 40.82
C PRO A 596 -19.42 -31.20 40.93
N GLU A 597 -20.21 -31.80 40.06
CA GLU A 597 -21.65 -31.90 40.28
C GLU A 597 -21.89 -32.83 41.47
N ALA A 598 -22.47 -32.30 42.55
CA ALA A 598 -22.89 -33.12 43.68
C ALA A 598 -24.16 -33.89 43.30
N ALA A 599 -24.20 -35.17 43.61
CA ALA A 599 -25.40 -35.98 43.43
C ALA A 599 -26.56 -35.47 44.30
N ALA A 600 -27.79 -35.68 43.83
CA ALA A 600 -28.98 -35.28 44.57
C ALA A 600 -29.33 -36.32 45.65
N GLU A 601 -29.51 -35.87 46.89
CA GLU A 601 -30.29 -36.56 47.91
C GLU A 601 -31.39 -35.62 48.43
N THR A 602 -32.53 -36.20 48.79
CA THR A 602 -33.78 -35.48 49.05
C THR A 602 -34.36 -35.82 50.42
N THR A 603 -34.41 -34.82 51.30
CA THR A 603 -35.36 -34.64 52.42
C THR A 603 -34.93 -33.37 53.20
N ALA A 604 -35.70 -32.80 54.12
CA ALA A 604 -37.14 -32.50 54.20
C ALA A 604 -37.31 -31.65 55.48
N GLU A 605 -38.33 -30.78 55.54
CA GLU A 605 -38.71 -30.02 56.75
C GLU A 605 -37.65 -29.02 57.31
N ALA A 606 -37.97 -28.12 58.26
CA ALA A 606 -39.08 -27.17 58.31
C ALA A 606 -38.76 -26.04 59.33
N LYS A 607 -39.50 -24.91 59.23
CA LYS A 607 -39.74 -23.88 60.29
C LYS A 607 -38.57 -22.94 60.73
N THR A 608 -38.88 -21.63 60.64
CA THR A 608 -38.74 -20.52 61.64
C THR A 608 -37.68 -20.60 62.76
N GLU A 609 -37.06 -19.50 63.25
CA GLU A 609 -37.58 -18.11 63.33
C GLU A 609 -36.50 -17.01 63.57
N ALA A 610 -36.96 -15.75 63.61
CA ALA A 610 -36.49 -14.61 64.42
C ALA A 610 -35.03 -14.08 64.32
N ALA A 611 -34.91 -12.95 63.61
CA ALA A 611 -34.30 -11.66 64.02
C ALA A 611 -33.21 -11.58 65.13
N GLY A 612 -32.11 -10.86 64.82
CA GLY A 612 -31.18 -10.27 65.79
C GLY A 612 -30.41 -9.10 65.16
N THR A 613 -30.40 -7.92 65.79
CA THR A 613 -29.92 -6.66 65.19
C THR A 613 -28.63 -6.10 65.82
N SER A 614 -28.02 -5.15 65.11
CA SER A 614 -27.30 -3.98 65.65
C SER A 614 -25.74 -3.96 65.69
N ALA A 615 -25.21 -3.24 64.70
CA ALA A 615 -24.35 -2.05 64.86
C ALA A 615 -22.87 -2.10 65.34
N LYS A 616 -22.04 -1.55 64.43
CA LYS A 616 -21.05 -0.45 64.63
C LYS A 616 -19.61 -0.71 65.15
N ALA A 617 -18.76 0.18 64.60
CA ALA A 617 -17.50 0.74 65.12
C ALA A 617 -16.20 -0.07 64.95
N ALA A 618 -15.32 0.47 64.08
CA ALA A 618 -13.87 0.37 64.24
C ALA A 618 -13.37 1.42 65.24
N PRO A 619 -12.14 1.29 65.76
CA PRO A 619 -11.10 2.19 65.22
C PRO A 619 -9.71 1.55 65.00
N LYS A 620 -8.82 2.37 64.45
CA LYS A 620 -7.35 2.24 64.24
C LYS A 620 -6.67 3.35 65.08
N PRO A 621 -5.31 3.54 65.12
CA PRO A 621 -4.15 2.65 64.84
C PRO A 621 -2.99 2.77 65.91
N VAL A 622 -1.78 2.31 65.56
CA VAL A 622 -0.42 2.82 65.94
C VAL A 622 0.48 2.05 66.96
N GLN A 623 1.47 1.34 66.38
CA GLN A 623 2.92 1.22 66.69
C GLN A 623 3.50 1.38 68.13
N LYS A 624 4.34 0.40 68.51
CA LYS A 624 5.75 0.51 69.01
C LYS A 624 6.48 -0.78 68.56
N LYS A 625 7.75 -0.87 68.11
CA LYS A 625 9.08 -0.26 68.42
C LYS A 625 9.78 -0.77 69.70
N THR A 626 10.78 -1.64 69.51
CA THR A 626 12.09 -1.72 70.22
C THR A 626 13.06 -2.65 69.45
N ALA A 627 14.37 -2.63 69.75
CA ALA A 627 15.42 -3.42 69.09
C ALA A 627 16.68 -3.58 69.98
N ALA A 628 17.49 -4.63 69.76
CA ALA A 628 18.87 -4.78 70.26
C ALA A 628 19.64 -5.91 69.51
N ALA A 629 20.98 -5.94 69.66
CA ALA A 629 21.96 -6.95 69.19
C ALA A 629 22.95 -7.24 70.37
N PRO A 630 24.26 -7.65 70.27
CA PRO A 630 25.14 -8.03 69.13
C PRO A 630 26.20 -9.18 69.42
N VAL A 631 27.23 -9.33 68.53
CA VAL A 631 28.65 -9.80 68.74
C VAL A 631 29.09 -11.29 68.46
N ALA A 632 30.15 -11.44 67.63
CA ALA A 632 31.22 -12.49 67.44
C ALA A 632 30.85 -14.00 67.24
N ALA A 633 31.56 -14.90 66.49
CA ALA A 633 32.98 -15.13 66.07
C ALA A 633 33.89 -15.73 67.17
N LYS A 634 34.70 -16.81 67.02
CA LYS A 634 35.34 -17.60 65.91
C LYS A 634 35.18 -19.13 66.18
N ALA A 635 35.38 -20.15 65.32
CA ALA A 635 35.90 -20.40 63.95
C ALA A 635 37.26 -21.18 63.84
N ALA A 636 37.18 -22.52 63.63
CA ALA A 636 38.22 -23.50 63.19
C ALA A 636 37.50 -24.75 62.58
N LYS A 637 38.03 -25.69 61.78
CA LYS A 637 39.42 -26.11 61.44
C LYS A 637 39.46 -26.96 60.13
N THR A 638 40.46 -26.75 59.24
CA THR A 638 40.95 -27.69 58.15
C THR A 638 39.99 -28.09 57.00
N PRO A 639 40.44 -28.69 55.84
CA PRO A 639 41.75 -29.30 55.49
C PRO A 639 42.50 -28.74 54.24
N ALA A 640 43.62 -29.38 53.88
CA ALA A 640 44.42 -29.15 52.64
C ALA A 640 44.01 -30.16 51.51
N ALA A 641 44.51 -30.19 50.26
CA ALA A 641 45.66 -29.60 49.52
C ALA A 641 45.31 -29.60 47.97
N VAL A 642 46.11 -29.49 46.87
CA VAL A 642 47.49 -29.16 46.41
C VAL A 642 47.41 -29.13 44.83
N VAL A 643 48.17 -28.44 43.96
CA VAL A 643 49.10 -27.27 44.04
C VAL A 643 49.11 -26.40 42.74
N LYS A 644 50.07 -26.56 41.79
CA LYS A 644 50.35 -25.79 40.52
C LYS A 644 51.51 -26.51 39.74
N PRO A 645 52.07 -26.10 38.54
CA PRO A 645 52.14 -24.75 37.92
C PRO A 645 52.17 -24.62 36.34
N ALA A 646 52.34 -23.36 35.87
CA ALA A 646 53.15 -22.87 34.71
C ALA A 646 52.83 -23.11 33.19
N ALA A 647 52.26 -22.06 32.55
CA ALA A 647 52.85 -21.17 31.49
C ALA A 647 53.35 -21.63 30.07
N LYS A 648 53.24 -20.64 29.12
CA LYS A 648 53.96 -20.39 27.82
C LYS A 648 53.51 -21.03 26.47
N ALA A 649 52.96 -20.15 25.62
CA ALA A 649 53.50 -19.68 24.30
C ALA A 649 53.55 -20.55 23.00
N VAL A 650 52.83 -20.05 21.97
CA VAL A 650 53.31 -19.72 20.59
C VAL A 650 53.47 -20.81 19.48
N LYS A 651 52.94 -20.47 18.28
CA LYS A 651 53.20 -20.94 16.88
C LYS A 651 52.68 -22.31 16.35
N SER A 652 51.73 -22.20 15.42
CA SER A 652 51.66 -22.81 14.05
C SER A 652 52.28 -24.20 13.73
N SER A 653 51.46 -25.12 13.19
CA SER A 653 51.69 -25.77 11.87
C SER A 653 50.47 -26.57 11.33
N LYS A 654 50.50 -26.87 10.03
CA LYS A 654 49.81 -27.97 9.29
C LYS A 654 50.80 -29.18 9.24
N PRO A 655 50.54 -30.40 8.69
CA PRO A 655 49.41 -30.86 7.85
C PRO A 655 48.91 -32.34 8.10
N GLU A 656 48.09 -32.84 7.16
CA GLU A 656 47.92 -34.23 6.62
C GLU A 656 47.38 -35.47 7.40
N LYS A 657 46.32 -36.05 6.80
CA LYS A 657 46.05 -37.47 6.43
C LYS A 657 46.46 -38.66 7.35
N GLN A 658 45.46 -39.42 7.78
CA GLN A 658 45.22 -40.88 7.52
C GLN A 658 43.96 -41.36 8.30
N ALA A 659 43.33 -42.53 8.08
CA ALA A 659 42.84 -43.16 6.84
C ALA A 659 41.93 -44.41 7.15
N VAL A 660 40.58 -44.24 7.17
CA VAL A 660 39.53 -45.30 6.98
C VAL A 660 39.57 -46.57 7.92
N PRO A 661 38.69 -47.61 7.82
CA PRO A 661 37.48 -47.86 6.99
C PRO A 661 36.21 -48.33 7.78
N VAL A 662 35.19 -48.84 7.03
CA VAL A 662 34.09 -49.76 7.45
C VAL A 662 32.86 -49.09 8.12
N LYS A 663 31.57 -49.27 7.73
CA LYS A 663 30.91 -50.14 6.72
C LYS A 663 29.62 -49.45 6.18
N GLN A 664 29.28 -49.66 4.90
CA GLN A 664 27.89 -49.59 4.38
C GLN A 664 27.75 -50.62 3.25
N ALA A 665 26.51 -51.06 2.96
CA ALA A 665 26.23 -52.03 1.91
C ALA A 665 24.90 -51.75 1.19
N VAL A 666 24.97 -51.67 -0.15
CA VAL A 666 23.85 -51.70 -1.11
C VAL A 666 24.34 -52.56 -2.29
N PRO A 667 23.56 -53.49 -2.86
CA PRO A 667 24.05 -54.42 -3.87
C PRO A 667 24.33 -53.77 -5.23
N ALA A 668 25.27 -54.39 -5.97
CA ALA A 668 25.77 -53.97 -7.28
C ALA A 668 24.77 -54.33 -8.43
N LYS A 669 24.99 -53.96 -9.71
CA LYS A 669 26.12 -54.31 -10.59
C LYS A 669 26.36 -53.24 -11.67
N GLN A 670 27.62 -52.84 -11.92
CA GLN A 670 28.54 -53.28 -13.01
C GLN A 670 28.07 -52.89 -14.43
N ALA A 671 28.92 -52.48 -15.37
CA ALA A 671 30.40 -52.45 -15.40
C ALA A 671 30.96 -51.08 -15.85
N ALA A 672 32.30 -50.95 -15.89
CA ALA A 672 33.02 -49.69 -16.08
C ALA A 672 33.99 -49.75 -17.32
N PRO A 673 35.06 -48.92 -17.48
CA PRO A 673 35.17 -48.09 -18.70
C PRO A 673 36.53 -48.24 -19.43
N ALA A 674 36.88 -47.31 -20.35
CA ALA A 674 37.96 -46.32 -20.13
C ALA A 674 38.49 -45.64 -21.43
N LYS A 675 39.30 -44.58 -21.21
CA LYS A 675 40.26 -43.91 -22.12
C LYS A 675 39.72 -43.04 -23.27
N GLN A 676 39.86 -41.72 -23.10
CA GLN A 676 40.35 -40.82 -24.16
C GLN A 676 41.89 -40.90 -24.23
N PRO A 677 42.52 -40.42 -25.31
CA PRO A 677 43.26 -39.16 -25.19
C PRO A 677 43.28 -38.24 -26.44
N THR A 678 43.68 -36.97 -26.21
CA THR A 678 44.46 -36.05 -27.08
C THR A 678 43.95 -35.53 -28.45
N SER A 679 43.89 -34.18 -28.51
CA SER A 679 44.56 -33.25 -29.46
C SER A 679 44.01 -32.91 -30.87
N SER A 680 43.82 -31.58 -31.05
CA SER A 680 44.39 -30.67 -32.08
C SER A 680 43.83 -30.50 -33.52
N ALA A 681 43.59 -29.21 -33.85
CA ALA A 681 43.91 -28.48 -35.10
C ALA A 681 43.04 -28.66 -36.39
N GLY A 682 43.20 -27.70 -37.33
CA GLY A 682 42.49 -27.57 -38.61
C GLY A 682 41.12 -26.88 -38.48
N GLU A 683 40.84 -25.63 -38.86
CA GLU A 683 41.20 -24.78 -40.02
C GLU A 683 40.54 -25.14 -41.38
N SER A 684 39.67 -24.22 -41.83
CA SER A 684 39.33 -23.78 -43.21
C SER A 684 39.28 -24.76 -44.39
N GLY A 685 38.12 -24.77 -45.08
CA GLY A 685 37.95 -25.23 -46.46
C GLY A 685 36.47 -25.18 -46.90
N HIS A 686 35.94 -24.05 -47.37
CA HIS A 686 35.78 -23.74 -48.81
C HIS A 686 35.26 -24.93 -49.68
N GLY A 687 33.99 -24.85 -50.09
CA GLY A 687 33.37 -25.78 -51.05
C GLY A 687 31.94 -25.36 -51.38
N THR A 688 31.70 -24.82 -52.58
CA THR A 688 30.42 -24.20 -52.97
C THR A 688 29.49 -25.14 -53.72
N ALA A 689 28.21 -25.18 -53.34
CA ALA A 689 27.11 -25.62 -54.22
C ALA A 689 25.87 -24.73 -54.01
N LYS A 690 25.38 -24.09 -55.08
CA LYS A 690 24.14 -23.29 -55.09
C LYS A 690 23.04 -24.06 -55.85
N PRO A 691 21.73 -23.81 -55.61
CA PRO A 691 20.67 -24.69 -56.09
C PRO A 691 20.05 -24.25 -57.42
N ALA A 692 19.44 -25.21 -58.12
CA ALA A 692 18.37 -25.04 -59.11
C ALA A 692 17.31 -26.12 -58.79
N ALA A 693 16.05 -25.81 -58.45
CA ALA A 693 15.00 -25.13 -59.21
C ALA A 693 14.23 -26.06 -60.18
N LYS A 694 12.92 -26.23 -59.91
CA LYS A 694 11.89 -26.60 -60.88
C LYS A 694 10.67 -25.70 -60.67
N THR A 695 9.91 -25.48 -61.74
CA THR A 695 8.98 -24.35 -61.90
C THR A 695 7.86 -24.73 -62.88
N VAL A 696 6.65 -24.13 -62.75
CA VAL A 696 5.58 -24.08 -63.79
C VAL A 696 4.88 -25.45 -64.06
N ALA A 697 3.58 -25.62 -64.41
CA ALA A 697 2.41 -24.76 -64.66
C ALA A 697 1.13 -25.44 -64.04
N VAL A 698 0.05 -24.78 -63.55
CA VAL A 698 -1.08 -24.04 -64.22
C VAL A 698 -2.24 -24.92 -64.78
N ALA A 699 -3.49 -24.48 -64.53
CA ALA A 699 -4.81 -24.88 -65.09
C ALA A 699 -5.63 -26.04 -64.44
N GLY A 700 -6.98 -25.90 -64.46
CA GLY A 700 -7.97 -26.93 -64.04
C GLY A 700 -9.39 -26.40 -63.73
N LYS A 701 -10.46 -27.20 -63.97
CA LYS A 701 -11.90 -26.86 -63.73
C LYS A 701 -12.76 -28.12 -63.44
N LYS A 702 -13.94 -27.92 -62.81
CA LYS A 702 -15.18 -28.78 -62.82
C LYS A 702 -15.26 -30.15 -62.06
N THR A 703 -16.13 -30.18 -61.03
CA THR A 703 -17.26 -31.12 -60.70
C THR A 703 -17.21 -32.69 -60.78
N PRO A 704 -18.02 -33.43 -59.95
CA PRO A 704 -18.00 -34.90 -59.75
C PRO A 704 -19.09 -35.69 -60.57
N PRO A 705 -19.34 -37.03 -60.42
CA PRO A 705 -20.32 -37.57 -59.40
C PRO A 705 -20.36 -39.11 -59.05
N LYS A 706 -21.37 -39.52 -58.23
CA LYS A 706 -22.21 -40.78 -58.22
C LYS A 706 -21.87 -42.09 -57.45
N GLY A 707 -22.92 -42.68 -56.82
CA GLY A 707 -23.07 -44.08 -56.33
C GLY A 707 -24.29 -44.27 -55.37
N ALA A 708 -25.20 -45.25 -55.58
CA ALA A 708 -26.45 -45.55 -54.82
C ALA A 708 -27.10 -46.88 -55.35
N PRO A 709 -28.24 -47.46 -54.86
CA PRO A 709 -29.16 -47.19 -53.71
C PRO A 709 -29.19 -48.40 -52.71
N ALA A 710 -30.22 -48.92 -51.96
CA ALA A 710 -31.66 -48.70 -51.59
C ALA A 710 -31.90 -49.43 -50.20
N LYS A 711 -33.07 -49.74 -49.58
CA LYS A 711 -34.55 -49.68 -49.79
C LYS A 711 -35.25 -49.44 -48.40
N SER A 712 -36.36 -48.68 -48.25
CA SER A 712 -37.82 -49.06 -48.13
C SER A 712 -38.32 -49.79 -46.85
N PRO A 713 -39.55 -49.53 -46.31
CA PRO A 713 -40.52 -48.42 -46.54
C PRO A 713 -41.32 -47.86 -45.31
N ALA A 714 -42.10 -46.78 -45.52
CA ALA A 714 -43.31 -46.31 -44.77
C ALA A 714 -43.14 -45.78 -43.31
N LYS A 715 -43.85 -44.75 -42.79
CA LYS A 715 -44.93 -43.79 -43.20
C LYS A 715 -45.00 -42.65 -42.11
N SER A 716 -45.66 -41.48 -42.20
CA SER A 716 -45.97 -40.53 -43.30
C SER A 716 -46.74 -39.27 -42.79
N ALA A 717 -46.39 -38.06 -43.26
CA ALA A 717 -47.18 -36.78 -43.28
C ALA A 717 -47.48 -36.01 -41.95
N ALA A 718 -47.68 -34.67 -41.88
CA ALA A 718 -47.32 -33.46 -42.70
C ALA A 718 -47.71 -32.16 -41.88
N LYS A 719 -47.65 -30.86 -42.28
CA LYS A 719 -47.27 -30.16 -43.54
C LYS A 719 -46.61 -28.75 -43.36
N ALA A 720 -47.37 -27.64 -43.25
CA ALA A 720 -46.93 -26.21 -43.32
C ALA A 720 -48.07 -25.25 -42.83
N VAL A 721 -48.04 -23.91 -42.73
CA VAL A 721 -47.49 -22.76 -43.53
C VAL A 721 -47.24 -21.52 -42.61
N ALA A 722 -46.56 -20.45 -43.07
CA ALA A 722 -46.17 -19.25 -42.28
C ALA A 722 -46.66 -17.89 -42.83
N LYS A 723 -46.79 -16.85 -41.97
CA LYS A 723 -46.56 -15.41 -42.29
C LYS A 723 -46.67 -14.42 -41.10
N ALA A 724 -45.84 -13.37 -41.15
CA ALA A 724 -45.97 -11.95 -40.74
C ALA A 724 -46.79 -11.45 -39.50
N ALA A 725 -46.24 -10.43 -38.82
CA ALA A 725 -46.91 -9.43 -37.96
C ALA A 725 -47.39 -8.21 -38.82
N PRO A 726 -48.19 -7.19 -38.36
CA PRO A 726 -48.16 -6.54 -37.02
C PRO A 726 -49.47 -5.81 -36.51
N LYS A 727 -49.32 -5.01 -35.42
CA LYS A 727 -50.08 -3.78 -34.98
C LYS A 727 -51.43 -3.85 -34.20
N LYS A 728 -51.38 -3.24 -33.00
CA LYS A 728 -52.32 -2.24 -32.37
C LYS A 728 -53.72 -2.59 -31.79
N ALA A 729 -53.83 -2.31 -30.47
CA ALA A 729 -54.75 -1.36 -29.78
C ALA A 729 -56.06 -1.82 -29.05
N ALA A 730 -56.29 -1.18 -27.88
CA ALA A 730 -57.51 -1.10 -27.03
C ALA A 730 -58.03 -2.42 -26.39
N ALA A 731 -58.75 -2.44 -25.26
CA ALA A 731 -59.52 -1.39 -24.57
C ALA A 731 -59.52 -1.50 -23.01
N LYS A 732 -60.59 -0.98 -22.36
CA LYS A 732 -60.78 -0.69 -20.91
C LYS A 732 -61.47 -1.83 -20.13
N PRO A 733 -61.50 -1.80 -18.78
CA PRO A 733 -62.75 -1.36 -18.10
C PRO A 733 -62.54 -0.42 -16.89
N THR A 734 -63.63 0.11 -16.29
CA THR A 734 -63.59 1.09 -15.16
C THR A 734 -64.84 1.10 -14.26
N ALA A 735 -64.65 1.05 -12.93
CA ALA A 735 -65.51 1.58 -11.85
C ALA A 735 -64.62 1.75 -10.58
N LYS A 736 -64.63 2.83 -9.76
CA LYS A 736 -65.69 3.50 -8.93
C LYS A 736 -66.25 2.62 -7.80
N ALA A 737 -66.47 3.10 -6.56
CA ALA A 737 -65.98 4.30 -5.83
C ALA A 737 -66.42 4.25 -4.33
N ALA A 738 -65.70 4.92 -3.40
CA ALA A 738 -66.20 5.29 -2.07
C ALA A 738 -65.41 6.49 -1.46
N LYS A 739 -65.98 7.21 -0.47
CA LYS A 739 -65.38 8.39 0.21
C LYS A 739 -65.43 8.26 1.74
N LYS A 740 -64.35 8.64 2.43
CA LYS A 740 -64.28 9.40 3.71
C LYS A 740 -62.79 9.75 3.93
N ALA A 741 -62.31 10.99 4.10
CA ALA A 741 -62.75 12.17 4.86
C ALA A 741 -62.29 12.18 6.33
N ALA A 742 -61.17 12.87 6.58
CA ALA A 742 -60.72 13.38 7.88
C ALA A 742 -59.99 14.73 7.65
N LYS A 743 -60.19 15.71 8.53
CA LYS A 743 -59.48 17.02 8.50
C LYS A 743 -58.36 17.04 9.54
N PRO A 744 -57.30 17.85 9.35
CA PRO A 744 -56.31 18.11 10.40
C PRO A 744 -56.89 19.03 11.49
N GLN A 745 -56.39 18.89 12.72
CA GLN A 745 -56.56 19.89 13.78
C GLN A 745 -55.37 20.86 13.84
N THR A 746 -55.59 22.01 14.48
CA THR A 746 -54.75 23.20 14.40
C THR A 746 -54.16 23.58 15.76
N SER A 747 -52.92 24.07 15.77
CA SER A 747 -52.46 24.99 16.81
C SER A 747 -51.47 26.02 16.26
N LYS A 748 -51.71 27.30 16.60
CA LYS A 748 -50.84 28.46 16.37
C LYS A 748 -51.23 29.53 17.40
N PRO A 749 -50.27 30.05 18.17
CA PRO A 749 -49.91 31.48 18.11
C PRO A 749 -48.38 31.66 18.17
N LYS A 750 -47.74 32.84 18.07
CA LYS A 750 -48.06 34.21 17.60
C LYS A 750 -46.70 34.77 17.10
N ALA A 751 -46.60 35.30 15.88
CA ALA A 751 -46.71 36.72 15.52
C ALA A 751 -45.48 37.58 15.90
N GLY A 752 -44.81 38.15 14.88
CA GLY A 752 -43.70 39.12 14.98
C GLY A 752 -43.29 39.61 13.58
N THR A 753 -43.40 40.91 13.32
CA THR A 753 -43.06 41.62 12.06
C THR A 753 -41.64 42.22 12.13
N ALA A 754 -40.94 42.67 11.08
CA ALA A 754 -41.23 42.95 9.65
C ALA A 754 -39.98 42.54 8.78
N GLY A 755 -39.87 42.76 7.46
CA GLY A 755 -40.67 43.50 6.48
C GLY A 755 -40.21 43.32 5.01
N LYS A 756 -40.94 43.95 4.08
CA LYS A 756 -40.91 43.84 2.60
C LYS A 756 -39.53 43.83 1.89
N ALA A 757 -39.35 42.93 0.90
CA ALA A 757 -39.01 43.26 -0.51
C ALA A 757 -39.03 42.02 -1.44
N ALA A 758 -39.44 42.19 -2.70
CA ALA A 758 -39.34 41.22 -3.82
C ALA A 758 -39.49 41.97 -5.16
N PRO A 759 -38.99 41.49 -6.32
CA PRO A 759 -39.78 40.54 -7.13
C PRO A 759 -39.04 39.55 -8.09
N LYS A 760 -39.73 38.43 -8.40
CA LYS A 760 -39.76 37.67 -9.69
C LYS A 760 -38.46 37.11 -10.33
N PRO A 761 -38.38 35.78 -10.55
CA PRO A 761 -37.68 35.18 -11.69
C PRO A 761 -38.57 35.16 -12.96
N VAL A 762 -37.96 35.04 -14.15
CA VAL A 762 -38.66 35.01 -15.46
C VAL A 762 -38.38 33.70 -16.22
N HIS A 763 -39.38 33.21 -16.95
CA HIS A 763 -39.31 31.97 -17.76
C HIS A 763 -38.23 31.99 -18.86
N LYS A 764 -37.69 30.82 -19.18
CA LYS A 764 -37.16 30.52 -20.54
C LYS A 764 -38.00 29.43 -21.20
N LYS A 765 -38.36 29.65 -22.46
CA LYS A 765 -39.11 28.71 -23.32
C LYS A 765 -38.18 27.65 -23.93
N ALA A 766 -38.74 26.49 -24.27
CA ALA A 766 -38.08 25.52 -25.14
C ALA A 766 -38.31 25.83 -26.63
N ALA A 767 -37.41 25.34 -27.50
CA ALA A 767 -37.56 25.32 -28.95
C ALA A 767 -37.12 23.95 -29.51
N LYS A 768 -37.61 23.57 -30.69
CA LYS A 768 -37.37 22.26 -31.33
C LYS A 768 -36.24 22.30 -32.38
N PRO A 769 -35.63 21.15 -32.73
CA PRO A 769 -34.55 21.05 -33.71
C PRO A 769 -35.06 20.87 -35.16
N ALA A 770 -34.19 21.11 -36.15
CA ALA A 770 -34.42 20.78 -37.56
C ALA A 770 -33.12 20.57 -38.36
N ALA A 771 -33.29 19.95 -39.54
CA ALA A 771 -32.37 19.88 -40.70
C ALA A 771 -31.15 18.94 -40.67
N LYS A 772 -30.89 18.36 -41.85
CA LYS A 772 -29.83 17.41 -42.25
C LYS A 772 -29.63 17.58 -43.77
N PRO A 773 -28.38 17.59 -44.28
CA PRO A 773 -28.06 17.00 -45.58
C PRO A 773 -27.02 15.88 -45.41
N THR A 774 -27.25 14.62 -45.84
CA THR A 774 -27.04 14.03 -47.19
C THR A 774 -25.56 13.83 -47.57
N ALA A 775 -25.28 12.88 -48.47
CA ALA A 775 -23.93 12.33 -48.67
C ALA A 775 -23.69 11.86 -50.11
N ALA A 776 -22.44 11.94 -50.58
CA ALA A 776 -21.83 11.13 -51.65
C ALA A 776 -20.32 11.45 -51.77
N GLY A 777 -19.49 10.53 -52.30
CA GLY A 777 -18.17 10.89 -52.84
C GLY A 777 -16.97 9.96 -52.58
N LYS A 778 -16.81 8.92 -53.42
CA LYS A 778 -15.55 8.31 -53.92
C LYS A 778 -14.36 8.01 -52.97
N LYS A 779 -13.94 6.73 -52.96
CA LYS A 779 -12.52 6.32 -52.75
C LYS A 779 -11.61 6.85 -53.87
N PRO A 780 -10.29 6.90 -53.66
CA PRO A 780 -9.45 5.88 -54.33
C PRO A 780 -8.56 5.06 -53.37
N ALA A 781 -7.77 4.15 -53.94
CA ALA A 781 -6.88 3.22 -53.24
C ALA A 781 -5.39 3.68 -53.36
N PRO A 782 -4.40 3.03 -52.71
CA PRO A 782 -3.09 3.63 -52.47
C PRO A 782 -2.11 3.48 -53.66
N ALA A 783 -1.18 4.44 -53.76
CA ALA A 783 0.02 4.33 -54.58
C ALA A 783 1.24 3.91 -53.72
N LYS A 784 2.19 3.20 -54.31
CA LYS A 784 3.47 2.77 -53.71
C LYS A 784 4.55 2.69 -54.82
N PRO A 785 5.83 2.56 -54.45
CA PRO A 785 6.81 3.63 -54.42
C PRO A 785 7.57 3.82 -55.75
N THR A 786 8.20 4.96 -55.93
CA THR A 786 9.31 5.15 -56.90
C THR A 786 10.65 5.24 -56.15
N ALA A 787 11.73 4.75 -56.77
CA ALA A 787 13.05 4.67 -56.14
C ALA A 787 14.19 4.98 -57.13
N ALA A 788 14.79 6.16 -57.00
CA ALA A 788 16.08 6.56 -57.59
C ALA A 788 16.60 7.81 -56.85
N GLY A 789 17.90 7.98 -56.54
CA GLY A 789 18.98 6.98 -56.62
C GLY A 789 20.36 7.51 -56.19
N LYS A 790 21.23 6.59 -55.74
CA LYS A 790 22.73 6.56 -55.69
C LYS A 790 23.59 7.83 -55.45
N LYS A 791 24.70 7.57 -54.71
CA LYS A 791 25.93 8.39 -54.44
C LYS A 791 25.80 9.38 -53.25
N THR A 792 26.79 9.58 -52.36
CA THR A 792 28.22 9.11 -52.30
C THR A 792 28.74 8.93 -50.85
N ALA A 793 30.00 8.46 -50.68
CA ALA A 793 30.73 8.25 -49.39
C ALA A 793 31.03 9.58 -48.62
N LYS A 794 31.52 9.66 -47.36
CA LYS A 794 32.46 8.88 -46.49
C LYS A 794 31.95 8.89 -45.02
N ALA A 795 32.16 7.93 -44.10
CA ALA A 795 33.35 7.23 -43.55
C ALA A 795 34.05 7.93 -42.34
N ALA A 796 34.49 7.12 -41.37
CA ALA A 796 35.07 7.44 -40.03
C ALA A 796 34.07 7.95 -38.93
N GLY A 797 34.22 7.58 -37.65
CA GLY A 797 35.19 6.64 -37.06
C GLY A 797 34.90 6.26 -35.58
N LYS A 798 35.50 5.15 -35.10
CA LYS A 798 35.44 4.70 -33.69
C LYS A 798 36.68 5.15 -32.90
N ARG A 799 36.49 5.69 -31.69
CA ARG A 799 37.32 5.49 -30.48
C ARG A 799 36.33 5.44 -29.30
N ARG A 800 36.27 4.39 -28.48
CA ARG A 800 37.30 3.73 -27.64
C ARG A 800 37.57 4.53 -26.39
#